data_AF-A0A3Q0CN51-F1
#
_entry.id   AF-A0A3Q0CN51-F1
#
_cell.length_a   1.000
_cell.length_b   1.000
_cell.length_c   1.000
_cell.angle_alpha   90.00
_cell.angle_beta   90.00
_cell.angle_gamma   90.00
#
_symmetry.space_group_name_H-M   'P 1'
#
loop_
_entity.id
_entity.type
_entity.pdbx_description
1 polymer ?
#
loop_
_entity_poly.entity_id
_entity_poly.type
_entity_poly.pdbx_seq_one_letter_code
_entity_poly.pdbx_strand_id
1 'polypeptide(L)'
;MSKKGRSKGEKPETETDSVQMANEELRAKLTNIQIEFQQEKSKVGKLRERLQEAKLEREQEQRRHTAYISELKAKLHEEKTKELQALREALIRQHEQEAARTAKIKEGELQRLQATLNVLRDGAADKVKTALLAEAREEARRTFDGERQRLQQEILELKAARKQAEEALSNCMQADKAKAADLRAAYQAHQDEVHRIKRECERDIRRLMDEIKGKERVILALEKELGVQAGQTQRLLLQKEALDEQLVQVKEAERHHSSPKRELPPGIGDMAELMGGQDQHMDERDVRRFQLKIAELNSVIRKLEDRNTLLADERNELLKRSRETEVQLKPLVEKNKRMNKKNEDLLHSIQRMEEKLKTLTRENVEMKEKLSAQASLKRHTSLNDLSLTRDEQEIEFLRLQVLEQQHVIDDLSLERERLLRSKRHRGKSLKPPKKHVVETFFGFDEESVDSETLSETSYNTDRTDRTPATPEEDLDETTTREEADLRFCQLTREYQALQRAYALLQEQVGGTLDAEREARTREQLQADLLRCQAKIEDLEKLLVEKGQDSAWVEEKQVLMRTNQDLLEKIYRLEMEENQLKSEMQDAKDQNELLEFRVLELEERERRSPAFNLQITTFPENNSSALQLFCHQEGVKGVNISELMKNLDILGDNGNLRNEEQVAVIQAGTVLALCEKWLKQIEGTEAALTQKMMDLEKEKDLFSRQKGYLEQELDYRKEALDQAYLKIQDLEATLYNALQQEPGRRASEALSASQREDLQAAVEKVRRQLLRQSREFDSQILRERMELLQQAQQKIREMEGKLELQRRQLKELEEKHSFCGLDDSHAPRTRVRQRAFGIT
;
A
#
# COMPACT_ATOMS: atom_id res chain seq x y z
N MET A 1 -79.23 -90.15 -26.61
CA MET A 1 -80.47 -90.33 -25.83
C MET A 1 -80.61 -89.17 -24.85
N SER A 2 -81.78 -88.53 -24.76
CA SER A 2 -82.12 -87.43 -23.82
C SER A 2 -81.33 -86.10 -23.96
N LYS A 3 -81.87 -84.91 -23.62
CA LYS A 3 -83.27 -84.41 -23.59
C LYS A 3 -83.25 -82.86 -23.47
N LYS A 4 -83.90 -82.17 -24.41
CA LYS A 4 -84.75 -80.97 -24.23
C LYS A 4 -84.46 -79.95 -23.07
N GLY A 5 -84.06 -78.71 -23.43
CA GLY A 5 -84.79 -77.49 -22.99
C GLY A 5 -84.04 -76.33 -22.31
N ARG A 6 -84.24 -75.10 -22.86
CA ARG A 6 -84.07 -73.73 -22.26
C ARG A 6 -82.65 -73.36 -21.77
N SER A 7 -82.13 -72.13 -21.93
CA SER A 7 -82.76 -70.79 -21.94
C SER A 7 -81.86 -69.74 -22.63
N LYS A 8 -82.29 -68.46 -22.67
CA LYS A 8 -81.57 -67.33 -23.31
C LYS A 8 -80.24 -66.99 -22.60
N GLY A 9 -79.24 -66.56 -23.38
CA GLY A 9 -78.04 -65.85 -22.95
C GLY A 9 -77.50 -65.04 -24.15
N GLU A 10 -76.92 -63.87 -23.91
CA GLU A 10 -76.62 -62.87 -24.95
C GLU A 10 -75.28 -63.09 -25.68
N LYS A 11 -75.08 -62.29 -26.74
CA LYS A 11 -73.99 -62.28 -27.73
C LYS A 11 -72.57 -62.54 -27.16
N PRO A 12 -71.78 -63.45 -27.77
CA PRO A 12 -70.32 -63.50 -27.56
C PRO A 12 -69.52 -62.63 -28.55
N GLU A 13 -70.10 -62.25 -29.71
CA GLU A 13 -69.36 -61.60 -30.81
C GLU A 13 -68.86 -60.19 -30.47
N THR A 14 -69.63 -59.41 -29.71
CA THR A 14 -69.27 -58.02 -29.37
C THR A 14 -68.10 -57.90 -28.40
N GLU A 15 -67.86 -58.89 -27.55
CA GLU A 15 -66.67 -58.90 -26.68
C GLU A 15 -65.43 -59.31 -27.47
N THR A 16 -65.53 -60.32 -28.35
CA THR A 16 -64.41 -60.74 -29.21
C THR A 16 -63.96 -59.62 -30.14
N ASP A 17 -64.89 -58.86 -30.74
CA ASP A 17 -64.56 -57.73 -31.61
C ASP A 17 -63.84 -56.61 -30.84
N SER A 18 -64.27 -56.31 -29.60
CA SER A 18 -63.63 -55.29 -28.76
C SER A 18 -62.18 -55.66 -28.39
N VAL A 19 -61.94 -56.93 -28.06
CA VAL A 19 -60.60 -57.45 -27.74
C VAL A 19 -59.71 -57.51 -28.99
N GLN A 20 -60.30 -57.78 -30.16
CA GLN A 20 -59.58 -57.75 -31.43
C GLN A 20 -59.17 -56.32 -31.81
N MET A 21 -60.09 -55.34 -31.72
CA MET A 21 -59.77 -53.92 -31.92
C MET A 21 -58.66 -53.42 -30.97
N ALA A 22 -58.74 -53.78 -29.68
CA ALA A 22 -57.70 -53.41 -28.71
C ALA A 22 -56.33 -54.02 -29.05
N ASN A 23 -56.29 -55.25 -29.57
CA ASN A 23 -55.06 -55.88 -30.06
C ASN A 23 -54.50 -55.19 -31.32
N GLU A 24 -55.36 -54.78 -32.24
CA GLU A 24 -54.96 -54.04 -33.44
C GLU A 24 -54.43 -52.64 -33.08
N GLU A 25 -55.06 -51.94 -32.12
CA GLU A 25 -54.58 -50.66 -31.59
C GLU A 25 -53.23 -50.80 -30.86
N LEU A 26 -53.04 -51.86 -30.06
CA LEU A 26 -51.77 -52.17 -29.41
C LEU A 26 -50.66 -52.49 -30.43
N ARG A 27 -50.97 -53.21 -31.51
CA ARG A 27 -50.03 -53.45 -32.62
C ARG A 27 -49.66 -52.17 -33.36
N ALA A 28 -50.62 -51.27 -33.59
CA ALA A 28 -50.37 -49.96 -34.20
C ALA A 28 -49.47 -49.09 -33.30
N LYS A 29 -49.76 -49.05 -31.98
CA LYS A 29 -48.91 -48.36 -30.99
C LYS A 29 -47.49 -48.93 -30.94
N LEU A 30 -47.33 -50.25 -30.95
CA LEU A 30 -46.01 -50.91 -30.98
C LEU A 30 -45.23 -50.56 -32.25
N THR A 31 -45.88 -50.55 -33.42
CA THR A 31 -45.26 -50.15 -34.69
C THR A 31 -44.82 -48.67 -34.66
N ASN A 32 -45.65 -47.77 -34.13
CA ASN A 32 -45.29 -46.35 -33.99
C ASN A 32 -44.08 -46.17 -33.05
N ILE A 33 -44.07 -46.83 -31.89
CA ILE A 33 -42.93 -46.81 -30.95
C ILE A 33 -41.65 -47.36 -31.61
N GLN A 34 -41.75 -48.41 -32.43
CA GLN A 34 -40.60 -48.92 -33.19
C GLN A 34 -40.09 -47.91 -34.23
N ILE A 35 -40.97 -47.20 -34.92
CA ILE A 35 -40.59 -46.15 -35.88
C ILE A 35 -39.92 -44.98 -35.15
N GLU A 36 -40.51 -44.50 -34.05
CA GLU A 36 -39.94 -43.44 -33.21
C GLU A 36 -38.56 -43.82 -32.66
N PHE A 37 -38.40 -45.05 -32.17
CA PHE A 37 -37.11 -45.56 -31.70
C PHE A 37 -36.03 -45.56 -32.79
N GLN A 38 -36.35 -45.97 -34.03
CA GLN A 38 -35.36 -45.93 -35.12
C GLN A 38 -35.07 -44.49 -35.57
N GLN A 39 -36.07 -43.61 -35.61
CA GLN A 39 -35.84 -42.18 -35.87
C GLN A 39 -34.91 -41.57 -34.81
N GLU A 40 -35.12 -41.86 -33.53
CA GLU A 40 -34.29 -41.36 -32.44
C GLU A 40 -32.87 -41.94 -32.50
N LYS A 41 -32.73 -43.24 -32.82
CA LYS A 41 -31.43 -43.87 -33.08
C LYS A 41 -30.68 -43.18 -34.22
N SER A 42 -31.36 -42.81 -35.31
CA SER A 42 -30.77 -42.03 -36.40
C SER A 42 -30.40 -40.60 -35.99
N LYS A 43 -31.19 -39.91 -35.16
CA LYS A 43 -30.83 -38.59 -34.59
C LYS A 43 -29.58 -38.69 -33.71
N VAL A 44 -29.52 -39.69 -32.81
CA VAL A 44 -28.35 -39.95 -31.97
C VAL A 44 -27.09 -40.25 -32.80
N GLY A 45 -27.23 -40.97 -33.92
CA GLY A 45 -26.14 -41.17 -34.89
C GLY A 45 -25.59 -39.84 -35.41
N LYS A 46 -26.45 -38.99 -35.97
CA LYS A 46 -26.09 -37.66 -36.49
C LYS A 46 -25.51 -36.72 -35.41
N LEU A 47 -25.98 -36.83 -34.17
CA LEU A 47 -25.43 -36.07 -33.05
C LEU A 47 -24.02 -36.54 -32.66
N ARG A 48 -23.71 -37.84 -32.79
CA ARG A 48 -22.34 -38.36 -32.60
C ARG A 48 -21.39 -37.89 -33.70
N GLU A 49 -21.84 -37.90 -34.96
CA GLU A 49 -21.08 -37.36 -36.10
C GLU A 49 -20.75 -35.88 -35.88
N ARG A 50 -21.75 -35.04 -35.60
CA ARG A 50 -21.56 -33.61 -35.29
C ARG A 50 -20.66 -33.36 -34.08
N LEU A 51 -20.73 -34.20 -33.04
CA LEU A 51 -19.84 -34.10 -31.88
C LEU A 51 -18.38 -34.43 -32.25
N GLN A 52 -18.17 -35.31 -33.23
CA GLN A 52 -16.85 -35.70 -33.71
C GLN A 52 -16.26 -34.67 -34.69
N GLU A 53 -17.11 -34.07 -35.54
CA GLU A 53 -16.77 -32.88 -36.35
C GLU A 53 -16.34 -31.71 -35.45
N ALA A 54 -17.14 -31.34 -34.45
CA ALA A 54 -16.84 -30.25 -33.52
C ALA A 54 -15.57 -30.50 -32.67
N LYS A 55 -15.17 -31.76 -32.45
CA LYS A 55 -13.87 -32.09 -31.85
C LYS A 55 -12.72 -31.85 -32.83
N LEU A 56 -12.87 -32.29 -34.08
CA LEU A 56 -11.85 -32.09 -35.12
C LEU A 56 -11.62 -30.61 -35.42
N GLU A 57 -12.67 -29.79 -35.46
CA GLU A 57 -12.57 -28.34 -35.62
C GLU A 57 -11.77 -27.69 -34.47
N ARG A 58 -12.07 -28.05 -33.21
CA ARG A 58 -11.31 -27.57 -32.05
C ARG A 58 -9.83 -27.98 -32.10
N GLU A 59 -9.53 -29.20 -32.53
CA GLU A 59 -8.13 -29.64 -32.72
C GLU A 59 -7.42 -28.84 -33.83
N GLN A 60 -8.10 -28.56 -34.95
CA GLN A 60 -7.54 -27.73 -36.01
C GLN A 60 -7.30 -26.28 -35.55
N GLU A 61 -8.22 -25.70 -34.78
CA GLU A 61 -8.10 -24.37 -34.21
C GLU A 61 -6.94 -24.30 -33.18
N GLN A 62 -6.80 -25.30 -32.31
CA GLN A 62 -5.65 -25.43 -31.41
C GLN A 62 -4.31 -25.53 -32.18
N ARG A 63 -4.27 -26.29 -33.29
CA ARG A 63 -3.07 -26.37 -34.15
C ARG A 63 -2.75 -25.01 -34.81
N ARG A 64 -3.75 -24.26 -35.27
CA ARG A 64 -3.58 -22.89 -35.80
C ARG A 64 -3.05 -21.93 -34.74
N HIS A 65 -3.60 -21.93 -33.53
CA HIS A 65 -3.08 -21.11 -32.43
C HIS A 65 -1.63 -21.47 -32.06
N THR A 66 -1.29 -22.76 -32.04
CA THR A 66 0.07 -23.24 -31.75
C THR A 66 1.07 -22.79 -32.82
N ALA A 67 0.68 -22.85 -34.10
CA ALA A 67 1.49 -22.34 -35.21
C ALA A 67 1.69 -20.82 -35.10
N TYR A 68 0.62 -20.04 -34.85
CA TYR A 68 0.69 -18.59 -34.72
C TYR A 68 1.57 -18.14 -33.54
N ILE A 69 1.47 -18.81 -32.38
CA ILE A 69 2.36 -18.55 -31.23
C ILE A 69 3.83 -18.86 -31.57
N SER A 70 4.07 -19.90 -32.36
CA SER A 70 5.43 -20.28 -32.79
C SER A 70 6.02 -19.27 -33.79
N GLU A 71 5.20 -18.78 -34.72
CA GLU A 71 5.57 -17.72 -35.67
C GLU A 71 5.88 -16.40 -34.95
N LEU A 72 5.05 -15.99 -33.98
CA LEU A 72 5.31 -14.81 -33.15
C LEU A 72 6.61 -14.93 -32.34
N LYS A 73 6.91 -16.12 -31.78
CA LYS A 73 8.18 -16.37 -31.10
C LYS A 73 9.38 -16.26 -32.04
N ALA A 74 9.25 -16.77 -33.27
CA ALA A 74 10.29 -16.67 -34.29
C ALA A 74 10.54 -15.20 -34.71
N LYS A 75 9.47 -14.44 -34.98
CA LYS A 75 9.56 -13.00 -35.32
C LYS A 75 10.19 -12.19 -34.19
N LEU A 76 9.76 -12.38 -32.94
CA LEU A 76 10.35 -11.71 -31.78
C LEU A 76 11.84 -12.05 -31.60
N HIS A 77 12.25 -13.29 -31.88
CA HIS A 77 13.66 -13.67 -31.87
C HIS A 77 14.43 -12.99 -32.99
N GLU A 78 13.87 -12.93 -34.20
CA GLU A 78 14.49 -12.27 -35.37
C GLU A 78 14.66 -10.76 -35.13
N GLU A 79 13.63 -10.07 -34.64
CA GLU A 79 13.66 -8.66 -34.24
C GLU A 79 14.72 -8.42 -33.16
N LYS A 80 14.73 -9.22 -32.09
CA LYS A 80 15.77 -9.15 -31.05
C LYS A 80 17.18 -9.33 -31.61
N THR A 81 17.39 -10.24 -32.56
CA THR A 81 18.71 -10.39 -33.20
C THR A 81 19.09 -9.21 -34.09
N LYS A 82 18.12 -8.59 -34.78
CA LYS A 82 18.34 -7.37 -35.59
C LYS A 82 18.68 -6.17 -34.71
N GLU A 83 17.97 -5.98 -33.60
CA GLU A 83 18.26 -4.91 -32.62
C GLU A 83 19.64 -5.09 -31.98
N LEU A 84 19.99 -6.31 -31.56
CA LEU A 84 21.32 -6.61 -31.02
C LEU A 84 22.44 -6.38 -32.05
N GLN A 85 22.19 -6.69 -33.33
CA GLN A 85 23.13 -6.40 -34.41
C GLN A 85 23.26 -4.88 -34.66
N ALA A 86 22.15 -4.15 -34.70
CA ALA A 86 22.14 -2.69 -34.87
C ALA A 86 22.87 -1.98 -33.71
N LEU A 87 22.68 -2.43 -32.47
CA LEU A 87 23.40 -1.94 -31.28
C LEU A 87 24.91 -2.22 -31.36
N ARG A 88 25.30 -3.42 -31.81
CA ARG A 88 26.73 -3.75 -32.05
C ARG A 88 27.34 -2.84 -33.09
N GLU A 89 26.66 -2.61 -34.21
CA GLU A 89 27.16 -1.70 -35.26
C GLU A 89 27.20 -0.23 -34.80
N ALA A 90 26.24 0.22 -34.01
CA ALA A 90 26.27 1.56 -33.41
C ALA A 90 27.49 1.72 -32.48
N LEU A 91 27.76 0.73 -31.63
CA LEU A 91 28.90 0.74 -30.71
C LEU A 91 30.25 0.65 -31.46
N ILE A 92 30.33 -0.14 -32.53
CA ILE A 92 31.51 -0.18 -33.41
C ILE A 92 31.75 1.19 -34.06
N ARG A 93 30.72 1.81 -34.65
CA ARG A 93 30.84 3.17 -35.23
C ARG A 93 31.22 4.22 -34.19
N GLN A 94 30.73 4.11 -32.96
CA GLN A 94 31.16 4.99 -31.87
C GLN A 94 32.64 4.79 -31.54
N HIS A 95 33.09 3.53 -31.39
CA HIS A 95 34.48 3.22 -31.12
C HIS A 95 35.42 3.67 -32.25
N GLU A 96 35.03 3.50 -33.51
CA GLU A 96 35.76 4.01 -34.68
C GLU A 96 35.84 5.56 -34.68
N GLN A 97 34.77 6.25 -34.31
CA GLN A 97 34.79 7.71 -34.15
C GLN A 97 35.70 8.18 -33.01
N GLU A 98 35.69 7.48 -31.87
CA GLU A 98 36.58 7.77 -30.73
C GLU A 98 38.05 7.45 -31.06
N ALA A 99 38.31 6.36 -31.76
CA ALA A 99 39.63 6.01 -32.29
C ALA A 99 40.13 7.07 -33.29
N ALA A 100 39.29 7.54 -34.22
CA ALA A 100 39.64 8.59 -35.16
C ALA A 100 39.90 9.94 -34.46
N ARG A 101 39.10 10.30 -33.44
CA ARG A 101 39.32 11.51 -32.63
C ARG A 101 40.63 11.44 -31.85
N THR A 102 40.90 10.32 -31.18
CA THR A 102 42.14 10.13 -30.41
C THR A 102 43.38 10.04 -31.29
N ALA A 103 43.28 9.43 -32.48
CA ALA A 103 44.35 9.45 -33.48
C ALA A 103 44.66 10.88 -33.94
N LYS A 104 43.63 11.69 -34.23
CA LYS A 104 43.81 13.10 -34.64
C LYS A 104 44.42 13.98 -33.54
N ILE A 105 44.07 13.73 -32.27
CA ILE A 105 44.70 14.41 -31.12
C ILE A 105 46.20 14.03 -31.04
N LYS A 106 46.52 12.73 -31.06
CA LYS A 106 47.91 12.24 -31.03
C LYS A 106 48.74 12.73 -32.21
N GLU A 107 48.16 12.82 -33.40
CA GLU A 107 48.84 13.37 -34.58
C GLU A 107 49.15 14.87 -34.41
N GLY A 108 48.21 15.64 -33.85
CA GLY A 108 48.45 17.05 -33.49
C GLY A 108 49.52 17.23 -32.42
N GLU A 109 49.52 16.38 -31.39
CA GLU A 109 50.56 16.36 -30.35
C GLU A 109 51.94 15.98 -30.92
N LEU A 110 52.00 14.98 -31.81
CA LEU A 110 53.24 14.60 -32.50
C LEU A 110 53.77 15.75 -33.36
N GLN A 111 52.92 16.42 -34.14
CA GLN A 111 53.31 17.60 -34.92
C GLN A 111 53.84 18.74 -34.03
N ARG A 112 53.17 18.99 -32.90
CA ARG A 112 53.57 20.00 -31.91
C ARG A 112 54.93 19.67 -31.29
N LEU A 113 55.11 18.45 -30.79
CA LEU A 113 56.37 17.97 -30.22
C LEU A 113 57.51 18.00 -31.25
N GLN A 114 57.24 17.58 -32.49
CA GLN A 114 58.22 17.64 -33.59
C GLN A 114 58.68 19.07 -33.87
N ALA A 115 57.75 20.04 -33.89
CA ALA A 115 58.07 21.46 -34.04
C ALA A 115 58.93 21.98 -32.87
N THR A 116 58.57 21.63 -31.62
CA THR A 116 59.36 21.98 -30.43
C THR A 116 60.78 21.38 -30.47
N LEU A 117 60.91 20.13 -30.92
CA LEU A 117 62.18 19.41 -31.02
C LEU A 117 63.11 20.03 -32.08
N ASN A 118 62.55 20.54 -33.18
CA ASN A 118 63.31 21.31 -34.18
C ASN A 118 63.86 22.62 -33.58
N VAL A 119 63.05 23.39 -32.85
CA VAL A 119 63.52 24.64 -32.20
C VAL A 119 64.59 24.37 -31.12
N LEU A 120 64.53 23.20 -30.44
CA LEU A 120 65.60 22.76 -29.54
C LEU A 120 66.91 22.42 -30.30
N ARG A 121 66.82 21.80 -31.48
CA ARG A 121 67.99 21.49 -32.33
C ARG A 121 68.69 22.75 -32.85
N ASP A 122 67.94 23.83 -33.08
CA ASP A 122 68.47 25.14 -33.45
C ASP A 122 69.13 25.90 -32.27
N GLY A 123 69.28 25.24 -31.10
CA GLY A 123 69.94 25.79 -29.91
C GLY A 123 69.11 26.76 -29.09
N ALA A 124 67.83 26.98 -29.43
CA ALA A 124 66.97 28.00 -28.83
C ALA A 124 66.22 27.52 -27.56
N ALA A 125 66.90 26.83 -26.66
CA ALA A 125 66.30 26.18 -25.48
C ALA A 125 65.48 27.13 -24.58
N ASP A 126 65.94 28.37 -24.36
CA ASP A 126 65.20 29.36 -23.56
C ASP A 126 63.90 29.82 -24.22
N LYS A 127 63.84 29.85 -25.55
CA LYS A 127 62.60 30.15 -26.28
C LYS A 127 61.57 29.04 -26.10
N VAL A 128 62.03 27.77 -26.14
CA VAL A 128 61.18 26.60 -25.88
C VAL A 128 60.67 26.57 -24.44
N LYS A 129 61.55 26.80 -23.46
CA LYS A 129 61.16 26.90 -22.04
C LYS A 129 60.12 28.01 -21.81
N THR A 130 60.29 29.16 -22.44
CA THR A 130 59.35 30.28 -22.35
C THR A 130 58.02 29.97 -23.04
N ALA A 131 58.05 29.33 -24.21
CA ALA A 131 56.85 28.90 -24.94
C ALA A 131 56.03 27.87 -24.15
N LEU A 132 56.67 26.83 -23.61
CA LEU A 132 56.00 25.80 -22.80
C LEU A 132 55.39 26.37 -21.51
N LEU A 133 56.04 27.35 -20.87
CA LEU A 133 55.48 28.03 -19.69
C LEU A 133 54.31 28.95 -20.05
N ALA A 134 54.31 29.56 -21.23
CA ALA A 134 53.16 30.34 -21.73
C ALA A 134 51.99 29.42 -22.10
N GLU A 135 52.28 28.30 -22.78
CA GLU A 135 51.31 27.29 -23.19
C GLU A 135 50.63 26.63 -21.99
N ALA A 136 51.38 26.19 -20.97
CA ALA A 136 50.82 25.64 -19.74
C ALA A 136 49.93 26.63 -18.98
N ARG A 137 50.22 27.94 -19.05
CA ARG A 137 49.38 29.00 -18.47
C ARG A 137 48.10 29.22 -19.26
N GLU A 138 48.18 29.24 -20.59
CA GLU A 138 47.01 29.38 -21.47
C GLU A 138 46.12 28.12 -21.45
N GLU A 139 46.70 26.94 -21.30
CA GLU A 139 45.95 25.69 -21.13
C GLU A 139 45.22 25.63 -19.79
N ALA A 140 45.89 26.01 -18.68
CA ALA A 140 45.25 26.17 -17.38
C ALA A 140 44.15 27.24 -17.35
N ARG A 141 44.26 28.29 -18.18
CA ARG A 141 43.19 29.28 -18.38
C ARG A 141 42.01 28.69 -19.16
N ARG A 142 42.27 28.00 -20.27
CA ARG A 142 41.22 27.37 -21.10
C ARG A 142 40.45 26.29 -20.36
N THR A 143 41.10 25.47 -19.55
CA THR A 143 40.41 24.47 -18.72
C THR A 143 39.52 25.15 -17.67
N PHE A 144 40.04 26.16 -16.97
CA PHE A 144 39.25 26.93 -16.00
C PHE A 144 38.07 27.68 -16.63
N ASP A 145 38.26 28.34 -17.78
CA ASP A 145 37.19 29.03 -18.51
C ASP A 145 36.14 28.03 -19.05
N GLY A 146 36.57 26.85 -19.50
CA GLY A 146 35.68 25.77 -19.95
C GLY A 146 34.87 25.14 -18.81
N GLU A 147 35.48 24.90 -17.66
CA GLU A 147 34.77 24.46 -16.44
C GLU A 147 33.80 25.54 -15.94
N ARG A 148 34.20 26.83 -15.95
CA ARG A 148 33.30 27.94 -15.61
C ARG A 148 32.10 28.00 -16.54
N GLN A 149 32.30 27.84 -17.85
CA GLN A 149 31.20 27.82 -18.83
C GLN A 149 30.28 26.61 -18.64
N ARG A 150 30.83 25.41 -18.41
CA ARG A 150 30.04 24.20 -18.10
C ARG A 150 29.18 24.41 -16.86
N LEU A 151 29.77 24.89 -15.76
CA LEU A 151 29.04 25.13 -14.50
C LEU A 151 27.99 26.25 -14.65
N GLN A 152 28.27 27.29 -15.44
CA GLN A 152 27.28 28.33 -15.77
C GLN A 152 26.10 27.76 -16.56
N GLN A 153 26.35 26.86 -17.52
CA GLN A 153 25.29 26.19 -18.27
C GLN A 153 24.49 25.22 -17.38
N GLU A 154 25.14 24.44 -16.53
CA GLU A 154 24.50 23.55 -15.57
C GLU A 154 23.61 24.34 -14.58
N ILE A 155 24.05 25.50 -14.10
CA ILE A 155 23.22 26.42 -13.29
C ILE A 155 21.98 26.91 -14.05
N LEU A 156 22.07 27.15 -15.37
CA LEU A 156 20.92 27.55 -16.18
C LEU A 156 19.95 26.39 -16.41
N GLU A 157 20.46 25.20 -16.67
CA GLU A 157 19.67 23.97 -16.84
C GLU A 157 18.96 23.59 -15.53
N LEU A 158 19.64 23.67 -14.38
CA LEU A 158 19.05 23.48 -13.06
C LEU A 158 17.96 24.53 -12.73
N LYS A 159 18.16 25.80 -13.13
CA LYS A 159 17.11 26.84 -13.00
C LYS A 159 15.88 26.54 -13.86
N ALA A 160 16.08 26.05 -15.09
CA ALA A 160 14.98 25.66 -15.97
C ALA A 160 14.22 24.43 -15.43
N ALA A 161 14.95 23.40 -14.99
CA ALA A 161 14.37 22.20 -14.38
C ALA A 161 13.61 22.52 -13.08
N ARG A 162 14.16 23.39 -12.22
CA ARG A 162 13.47 23.90 -11.03
C ARG A 162 12.15 24.59 -11.39
N LYS A 163 12.16 25.50 -12.37
CA LYS A 163 10.94 26.19 -12.81
C LYS A 163 9.88 25.21 -13.32
N GLN A 164 10.30 24.21 -14.11
CA GLN A 164 9.39 23.16 -14.60
C GLN A 164 8.80 22.31 -13.45
N ALA A 165 9.58 22.03 -12.40
CA ALA A 165 9.10 21.34 -11.21
C ALA A 165 8.12 22.20 -10.38
N GLU A 166 8.36 23.51 -10.26
CA GLU A 166 7.45 24.47 -9.61
C GLU A 166 6.11 24.58 -10.37
N GLU A 167 6.14 24.63 -11.70
CA GLU A 167 4.94 24.61 -12.56
C GLU A 167 4.17 23.28 -12.43
N ALA A 168 4.86 22.13 -12.41
CA ALA A 168 4.25 20.82 -12.21
C ALA A 168 3.60 20.69 -10.82
N LEU A 169 4.23 21.21 -9.77
CA LEU A 169 3.68 21.25 -8.41
C LEU A 169 2.41 22.12 -8.35
N SER A 170 2.44 23.32 -8.96
CA SER A 170 1.27 24.19 -9.04
C SER A 170 0.08 23.51 -9.74
N ASN A 171 0.33 22.82 -10.85
CA ASN A 171 -0.70 22.05 -11.57
C ASN A 171 -1.26 20.90 -10.72
N CYS A 172 -0.40 20.21 -9.96
CA CYS A 172 -0.82 19.15 -9.04
C CYS A 172 -1.72 19.69 -7.91
N MET A 173 -1.31 20.78 -7.26
CA MET A 173 -2.10 21.46 -6.22
C MET A 173 -3.46 21.94 -6.74
N GLN A 174 -3.53 22.45 -7.97
CA GLN A 174 -4.78 22.85 -8.60
C GLN A 174 -5.69 21.65 -8.89
N ALA A 175 -5.13 20.53 -9.36
CA ALA A 175 -5.87 19.30 -9.59
C ALA A 175 -6.43 18.70 -8.28
N ASP A 176 -5.67 18.72 -7.19
CA ASP A 176 -6.15 18.24 -5.89
C ASP A 176 -7.20 19.17 -5.27
N LYS A 177 -7.07 20.49 -5.45
CA LYS A 177 -8.13 21.46 -5.10
C LYS A 177 -9.42 21.21 -5.88
N ALA A 178 -9.33 20.81 -7.15
CA ALA A 178 -10.49 20.43 -7.96
C ALA A 178 -11.12 19.11 -7.45
N LYS A 179 -10.34 18.05 -7.22
CA LYS A 179 -10.83 16.78 -6.63
C LYS A 179 -11.52 17.02 -5.28
N ALA A 180 -10.99 17.90 -4.44
CA ALA A 180 -11.59 18.26 -3.15
C ALA A 180 -12.88 19.09 -3.29
N ALA A 181 -13.09 19.79 -4.41
CA ALA A 181 -14.38 20.40 -4.75
C ALA A 181 -15.37 19.33 -5.25
N ASP A 182 -14.94 18.44 -6.14
CA ASP A 182 -15.77 17.35 -6.70
C ASP A 182 -16.25 16.38 -5.61
N LEU A 183 -15.38 16.01 -4.65
CA LEU A 183 -15.76 15.19 -3.50
C LEU A 183 -16.81 15.86 -2.61
N ARG A 184 -16.72 17.18 -2.40
CA ARG A 184 -17.73 17.94 -1.66
C ARG A 184 -19.06 18.04 -2.42
N ALA A 185 -19.01 18.23 -3.74
CA ALA A 185 -20.20 18.23 -4.60
C ALA A 185 -20.89 16.85 -4.62
N ALA A 186 -20.12 15.76 -4.71
CA ALA A 186 -20.62 14.40 -4.64
C ALA A 186 -21.23 14.08 -3.27
N TYR A 187 -20.59 14.52 -2.17
CA TYR A 187 -21.14 14.39 -0.83
C TYR A 187 -22.48 15.12 -0.68
N GLN A 188 -22.58 16.36 -1.19
CA GLN A 188 -23.84 17.11 -1.17
C GLN A 188 -24.93 16.41 -1.99
N ALA A 189 -24.61 15.95 -3.20
CA ALA A 189 -25.56 15.21 -4.05
C ALA A 189 -26.05 13.91 -3.39
N HIS A 190 -25.17 13.21 -2.67
CA HIS A 190 -25.57 12.05 -1.86
C HIS A 190 -26.47 12.42 -0.68
N GLN A 191 -26.20 13.52 0.03
CA GLN A 191 -27.12 14.01 1.06
C GLN A 191 -28.49 14.35 0.46
N ASP A 192 -28.54 15.07 -0.66
CA ASP A 192 -29.79 15.47 -1.30
C ASP A 192 -30.61 14.25 -1.75
N GLU A 193 -29.95 13.21 -2.27
CA GLU A 193 -30.57 11.94 -2.65
C GLU A 193 -31.10 11.16 -1.43
N VAL A 194 -30.37 11.09 -0.33
CA VAL A 194 -30.85 10.50 0.93
C VAL A 194 -32.09 11.23 1.44
N HIS A 195 -32.10 12.57 1.37
CA HIS A 195 -33.28 13.37 1.71
C HIS A 195 -34.45 13.13 0.74
N ARG A 196 -34.19 12.92 -0.56
CA ARG A 196 -35.20 12.57 -1.56
C ARG A 196 -35.84 11.22 -1.25
N ILE A 197 -35.03 10.18 -1.04
CA ILE A 197 -35.47 8.82 -0.69
C ILE A 197 -36.31 8.86 0.59
N LYS A 198 -35.86 9.55 1.64
CA LYS A 198 -36.63 9.69 2.89
C LYS A 198 -38.03 10.29 2.65
N ARG A 199 -38.12 11.36 1.86
CA ARG A 199 -39.42 11.98 1.48
C ARG A 199 -40.28 11.08 0.58
N GLU A 200 -39.69 10.15 -0.15
CA GLU A 200 -40.41 9.15 -0.97
C GLU A 200 -40.99 8.06 -0.08
N CYS A 201 -40.17 7.46 0.77
CA CYS A 201 -40.63 6.48 1.77
C CYS A 201 -41.73 7.05 2.69
N GLU A 202 -41.59 8.30 3.16
CA GLU A 202 -42.64 8.96 3.95
C GLU A 202 -43.96 9.14 3.18
N ARG A 203 -43.91 9.39 1.87
CA ARG A 203 -45.10 9.50 1.01
C ARG A 203 -45.75 8.13 0.79
N ASP A 204 -44.97 7.10 0.54
CA ASP A 204 -45.48 5.75 0.32
C ASP A 204 -46.03 5.13 1.62
N ILE A 205 -45.42 5.39 2.78
CA ILE A 205 -45.98 5.01 4.08
C ILE A 205 -47.37 5.64 4.28
N ARG A 206 -47.54 6.94 4.00
CA ARG A 206 -48.85 7.61 4.11
C ARG A 206 -49.88 6.97 3.16
N ARG A 207 -49.48 6.71 1.91
CA ARG A 207 -50.33 6.06 0.90
C ARG A 207 -50.80 4.67 1.33
N LEU A 208 -49.87 3.83 1.82
CA LEU A 208 -50.17 2.48 2.31
C LEU A 208 -51.06 2.53 3.55
N MET A 209 -50.82 3.47 4.48
CA MET A 209 -51.69 3.68 5.65
C MET A 209 -53.13 4.06 5.25
N ASP A 210 -53.32 4.89 4.24
CA ASP A 210 -54.66 5.25 3.77
C ASP A 210 -55.33 4.13 2.96
N GLU A 211 -54.55 3.28 2.27
CA GLU A 211 -55.04 2.04 1.65
C GLU A 211 -55.48 1.01 2.69
N ILE A 212 -54.73 0.84 3.79
CA ILE A 212 -55.09 -0.03 4.92
C ILE A 212 -56.42 0.45 5.53
N LYS A 213 -56.56 1.73 5.87
CA LYS A 213 -57.84 2.32 6.32
C LYS A 213 -58.98 2.20 5.29
N GLY A 214 -58.64 2.10 4.01
CA GLY A 214 -59.58 1.78 2.95
C GLY A 214 -60.09 0.34 3.07
N LYS A 215 -59.17 -0.63 3.19
CA LYS A 215 -59.47 -2.05 3.33
C LYS A 215 -60.19 -2.38 4.64
N GLU A 216 -59.80 -1.76 5.76
CA GLU A 216 -60.49 -1.89 7.05
C GLU A 216 -61.97 -1.49 6.95
N ARG A 217 -62.30 -0.39 6.26
CA ARG A 217 -63.69 0.02 6.02
C ARG A 217 -64.47 -0.96 5.14
N VAL A 218 -63.81 -1.61 4.18
CA VAL A 218 -64.43 -2.67 3.36
C VAL A 218 -64.66 -3.94 4.18
N ILE A 219 -63.69 -4.33 5.02
CA ILE A 219 -63.82 -5.48 5.93
C ILE A 219 -65.00 -5.26 6.89
N LEU A 220 -65.08 -4.10 7.56
CA LEU A 220 -66.20 -3.76 8.45
C LEU A 220 -67.57 -3.78 7.74
N ALA A 221 -67.63 -3.43 6.45
CA ALA A 221 -68.86 -3.54 5.66
C ALA A 221 -69.22 -5.01 5.38
N LEU A 222 -68.25 -5.82 4.96
CA LEU A 222 -68.43 -7.25 4.70
C LEU A 222 -68.79 -8.05 5.97
N GLU A 223 -68.18 -7.74 7.12
CA GLU A 223 -68.52 -8.34 8.42
C GLU A 223 -69.98 -8.03 8.80
N LYS A 224 -70.43 -6.80 8.56
CA LYS A 224 -71.83 -6.40 8.80
C LYS A 224 -72.80 -7.12 7.86
N GLU A 225 -72.47 -7.24 6.58
CA GLU A 225 -73.27 -7.98 5.60
C GLU A 225 -73.33 -9.49 5.93
N LEU A 226 -72.21 -10.08 6.32
CA LEU A 226 -72.12 -11.48 6.77
C LEU A 226 -72.95 -11.71 8.03
N GLY A 227 -72.93 -10.78 9.00
CA GLY A 227 -73.78 -10.83 10.19
C GLY A 227 -75.27 -10.77 9.85
N VAL A 228 -75.68 -9.95 8.89
CA VAL A 228 -77.06 -9.90 8.38
C VAL A 228 -77.44 -11.21 7.69
N GLN A 229 -76.56 -11.78 6.86
CA GLN A 229 -76.79 -13.08 6.21
C GLN A 229 -76.91 -14.22 7.24
N ALA A 230 -76.01 -14.30 8.22
CA ALA A 230 -76.08 -15.29 9.30
C ALA A 230 -77.41 -15.20 10.07
N GLY A 231 -77.88 -13.99 10.39
CA GLY A 231 -79.17 -13.75 11.03
C GLY A 231 -80.40 -13.98 10.13
N GLN A 232 -80.22 -14.06 8.80
CA GLN A 232 -81.26 -14.56 7.88
C GLN A 232 -81.27 -16.09 7.85
N THR A 233 -80.11 -16.72 7.72
CA THR A 233 -79.95 -18.18 7.74
C THR A 233 -80.47 -18.80 9.04
N GLN A 234 -80.21 -18.19 10.20
CA GLN A 234 -80.74 -18.66 11.48
C GLN A 234 -82.27 -18.60 11.54
N ARG A 235 -82.90 -17.56 10.97
CA ARG A 235 -84.37 -17.48 10.87
C ARG A 235 -84.95 -18.55 9.94
N LEU A 236 -84.29 -18.85 8.84
CA LEU A 236 -84.68 -19.92 7.93
C LEU A 236 -84.53 -21.31 8.59
N LEU A 237 -83.49 -21.51 9.41
CA LEU A 237 -83.32 -22.74 10.19
C LEU A 237 -84.44 -22.92 11.22
N LEU A 238 -84.76 -21.88 12.01
CA LEU A 238 -85.89 -21.93 12.96
C LEU A 238 -87.23 -22.17 12.25
N GLN A 239 -87.44 -21.58 11.06
CA GLN A 239 -88.64 -21.83 10.26
C GLN A 239 -88.68 -23.28 9.73
N LYS A 240 -87.53 -23.86 9.36
CA LYS A 240 -87.42 -25.27 8.97
C LYS A 240 -87.70 -26.19 10.16
N GLU A 241 -87.14 -25.91 11.33
CA GLU A 241 -87.38 -26.69 12.56
C GLU A 241 -88.87 -26.68 12.93
N ALA A 242 -89.53 -25.52 12.88
CA ALA A 242 -90.98 -25.41 13.10
C ALA A 242 -91.81 -26.18 12.05
N LEU A 243 -91.37 -26.24 10.79
CA LEU A 243 -91.99 -27.06 9.74
C LEU A 243 -91.76 -28.56 9.97
N ASP A 244 -90.55 -28.95 10.38
CA ASP A 244 -90.21 -30.34 10.71
C ASP A 244 -91.04 -30.83 11.91
N GLU A 245 -91.25 -29.98 12.94
CA GLU A 245 -92.16 -30.27 14.07
C GLU A 245 -93.62 -30.46 13.63
N GLN A 246 -94.15 -29.59 12.76
CA GLN A 246 -95.49 -29.77 12.19
C GLN A 246 -95.59 -31.08 11.39
N LEU A 247 -94.54 -31.45 10.67
CA LEU A 247 -94.49 -32.65 9.86
C LEU A 247 -94.36 -33.93 10.71
N VAL A 248 -93.74 -33.85 11.90
CA VAL A 248 -93.80 -34.88 12.94
C VAL A 248 -95.22 -34.99 13.51
N GLN A 249 -95.87 -33.88 13.87
CA GLN A 249 -97.25 -33.89 14.39
C GLN A 249 -98.25 -34.51 13.39
N VAL A 250 -98.10 -34.25 12.09
CA VAL A 250 -98.90 -34.91 11.04
C VAL A 250 -98.61 -36.41 11.00
N LYS A 251 -97.34 -36.83 11.04
CA LYS A 251 -96.95 -38.26 11.08
C LYS A 251 -97.38 -38.98 12.36
N GLU A 252 -97.55 -38.27 13.46
CA GLU A 252 -98.09 -38.80 14.72
C GLU A 252 -99.62 -38.91 14.66
N ALA A 253 -100.30 -37.92 14.08
CA ALA A 253 -101.74 -37.99 13.79
C ALA A 253 -102.09 -39.15 12.83
N GLU A 254 -101.21 -39.47 11.87
CA GLU A 254 -101.38 -40.62 10.96
C GLU A 254 -101.21 -42.00 11.64
N ARG A 255 -100.68 -42.09 12.87
CA ARG A 255 -100.56 -43.37 13.60
C ARG A 255 -101.83 -43.81 14.31
N HIS A 256 -102.86 -42.97 14.35
CA HIS A 256 -104.14 -43.31 14.96
C HIS A 256 -105.31 -43.03 14.01
N HIS A 257 -106.07 -44.10 13.77
CA HIS A 257 -107.37 -44.19 13.07
C HIS A 257 -107.34 -44.64 11.59
N SER A 258 -108.00 -45.76 11.38
CA SER A 258 -108.30 -46.41 10.11
C SER A 258 -109.40 -45.72 9.31
N SER A 259 -109.31 -45.79 7.97
CA SER A 259 -110.35 -45.42 6.99
C SER A 259 -111.69 -46.13 7.24
N PRO A 260 -112.84 -45.58 6.78
CA PRO A 260 -113.27 -45.91 5.41
C PRO A 260 -113.97 -44.78 4.60
N LYS A 261 -113.55 -44.66 3.32
CA LYS A 261 -114.35 -44.54 2.06
C LYS A 261 -115.61 -43.64 2.06
N ARG A 262 -115.82 -42.74 1.07
CA ARG A 262 -116.26 -42.98 -0.34
C ARG A 262 -116.42 -41.57 -0.99
N GLU A 263 -116.34 -41.27 -2.30
CA GLU A 263 -116.14 -42.00 -3.59
C GLU A 263 -115.29 -41.18 -4.61
N LEU A 264 -115.20 -41.69 -5.83
CA LEU A 264 -114.74 -41.09 -7.11
C LEU A 264 -115.98 -40.89 -8.04
N PRO A 265 -115.95 -40.33 -9.28
CA PRO A 265 -114.83 -40.16 -10.24
C PRO A 265 -114.92 -38.82 -11.06
N PRO A 266 -114.48 -38.72 -12.34
CA PRO A 266 -113.14 -38.93 -12.94
C PRO A 266 -112.61 -37.71 -13.73
N GLY A 267 -111.32 -37.75 -14.11
CA GLY A 267 -110.93 -37.46 -15.50
C GLY A 267 -110.40 -36.07 -15.89
N ILE A 268 -109.08 -36.00 -16.08
CA ILE A 268 -108.37 -35.48 -17.28
C ILE A 268 -108.82 -34.14 -17.88
N GLY A 269 -107.88 -33.19 -17.94
CA GLY A 269 -107.60 -32.47 -19.19
C GLY A 269 -107.86 -30.96 -19.22
N ASP A 270 -106.78 -30.22 -19.49
CA ASP A 270 -106.68 -28.92 -20.18
C ASP A 270 -107.61 -27.73 -19.84
N MET A 271 -106.92 -26.66 -19.41
CA MET A 271 -106.93 -25.30 -19.99
C MET A 271 -108.25 -24.52 -20.20
N ALA A 272 -108.12 -23.24 -19.84
CA ALA A 272 -108.97 -22.10 -20.23
C ALA A 272 -110.33 -21.92 -19.51
N GLU A 273 -110.29 -21.53 -18.23
CA GLU A 273 -111.32 -20.59 -17.69
C GLU A 273 -110.87 -19.74 -16.47
N LEU A 274 -109.57 -19.44 -16.35
CA LEU A 274 -109.06 -18.35 -15.48
C LEU A 274 -108.56 -17.13 -16.31
N MET A 275 -109.16 -16.93 -17.49
CA MET A 275 -108.85 -15.84 -18.42
C MET A 275 -110.13 -15.07 -18.73
N GLY A 276 -110.48 -14.14 -17.84
CA GLY A 276 -111.71 -13.35 -17.87
C GLY A 276 -111.47 -11.87 -17.57
N GLY A 277 -110.62 -11.22 -18.38
CA GLY A 277 -110.62 -9.76 -18.58
C GLY A 277 -110.35 -8.84 -17.38
N GLN A 278 -109.06 -8.52 -17.15
CA GLN A 278 -108.66 -7.18 -16.69
C GLN A 278 -107.46 -6.69 -17.51
N ASP A 279 -107.75 -6.29 -18.75
CA ASP A 279 -106.89 -5.38 -19.48
C ASP A 279 -107.06 -3.96 -18.90
N GLN A 280 -105.98 -3.15 -18.93
CA GLN A 280 -105.92 -1.75 -18.48
C GLN A 280 -106.11 -1.47 -16.97
N HIS A 281 -105.01 -1.58 -16.20
CA HIS A 281 -104.38 -0.43 -15.53
C HIS A 281 -103.14 -0.86 -14.72
N MET A 282 -101.95 -0.80 -15.34
CA MET A 282 -100.76 -0.47 -14.55
C MET A 282 -100.91 1.00 -14.14
N ASP A 283 -100.86 1.31 -12.84
CA ASP A 283 -101.04 2.70 -12.36
C ASP A 283 -100.01 3.60 -13.08
N GLU A 284 -100.44 4.75 -13.63
CA GLU A 284 -99.55 5.62 -14.42
C GLU A 284 -98.34 6.06 -13.59
N ARG A 285 -98.50 6.11 -12.26
CA ARG A 285 -97.46 6.37 -11.28
C ARG A 285 -96.38 5.28 -11.25
N ASP A 286 -96.74 4.01 -11.41
CA ASP A 286 -95.79 2.91 -11.47
C ASP A 286 -95.06 2.88 -12.81
N VAL A 287 -95.76 3.12 -13.92
CA VAL A 287 -95.10 3.27 -15.24
C VAL A 287 -94.09 4.43 -15.21
N ARG A 288 -94.45 5.59 -14.64
CA ARG A 288 -93.51 6.71 -14.45
C ARG A 288 -92.38 6.38 -13.48
N ARG A 289 -92.63 5.64 -12.40
CA ARG A 289 -91.62 5.17 -11.44
C ARG A 289 -90.61 4.23 -12.11
N PHE A 290 -91.07 3.29 -12.95
CA PHE A 290 -90.20 2.42 -13.74
C PHE A 290 -89.41 3.19 -14.80
N GLN A 291 -90.04 4.13 -15.52
CA GLN A 291 -89.33 4.99 -16.50
C GLN A 291 -88.25 5.85 -15.85
N LEU A 292 -88.53 6.47 -14.70
CA LEU A 292 -87.53 7.19 -13.91
C LEU A 292 -86.43 6.25 -13.44
N LYS A 293 -86.76 5.02 -12.99
CA LYS A 293 -85.74 4.06 -12.56
C LYS A 293 -84.84 3.60 -13.70
N ILE A 294 -85.39 3.42 -14.90
CA ILE A 294 -84.62 3.13 -16.13
C ILE A 294 -83.73 4.32 -16.50
N ALA A 295 -84.23 5.57 -16.38
CA ALA A 295 -83.43 6.76 -16.63
C ALA A 295 -82.28 6.95 -15.63
N GLU A 296 -82.51 6.70 -14.34
CA GLU A 296 -81.49 6.65 -13.30
C GLU A 296 -80.42 5.60 -13.61
N LEU A 297 -80.84 4.36 -13.89
CA LEU A 297 -79.94 3.26 -14.22
C LEU A 297 -79.11 3.60 -15.48
N ASN A 298 -79.73 4.17 -16.52
CA ASN A 298 -79.02 4.62 -17.72
C ASN A 298 -78.09 5.83 -17.46
N SER A 299 -78.30 6.62 -16.41
CA SER A 299 -77.35 7.65 -15.97
C SER A 299 -76.18 7.04 -15.20
N VAL A 300 -76.42 6.02 -14.38
CA VAL A 300 -75.39 5.28 -13.65
C VAL A 300 -74.52 4.48 -14.64
N ILE A 301 -75.12 3.79 -15.61
CA ILE A 301 -74.41 3.06 -16.68
C ILE A 301 -73.44 4.00 -17.40
N ARG A 302 -73.90 5.16 -17.88
CA ARG A 302 -73.01 6.14 -18.54
C ARG A 302 -71.88 6.65 -17.65
N LYS A 303 -72.14 6.94 -16.37
CA LYS A 303 -71.07 7.31 -15.41
C LYS A 303 -70.07 6.17 -15.17
N LEU A 304 -70.51 4.92 -15.22
CA LEU A 304 -69.63 3.75 -15.13
C LEU A 304 -68.84 3.54 -16.42
N GLU A 305 -69.44 3.79 -17.59
CA GLU A 305 -68.77 3.77 -18.89
C GLU A 305 -67.66 4.84 -18.94
N ASP A 306 -67.96 6.09 -18.56
CA ASP A 306 -66.98 7.19 -18.45
C ASP A 306 -65.87 6.90 -17.41
N ARG A 307 -66.21 6.23 -16.30
CA ARG A 307 -65.21 5.79 -15.32
C ARG A 307 -64.31 4.69 -15.90
N ASN A 308 -64.87 3.81 -16.72
CA ASN A 308 -64.17 2.67 -17.30
C ASN A 308 -63.25 3.08 -18.46
N THR A 309 -63.63 4.08 -19.26
CA THR A 309 -62.73 4.68 -20.28
C THR A 309 -61.53 5.34 -19.62
N LEU A 310 -61.73 6.16 -18.58
CA LEU A 310 -60.64 6.77 -17.82
C LEU A 310 -59.70 5.72 -17.19
N LEU A 311 -60.23 4.63 -16.62
CA LEU A 311 -59.42 3.53 -16.09
C LEU A 311 -58.65 2.78 -17.19
N ALA A 312 -59.23 2.64 -18.39
CA ALA A 312 -58.53 2.06 -19.53
C ALA A 312 -57.37 2.95 -20.01
N ASP A 313 -57.56 4.27 -20.02
CA ASP A 313 -56.52 5.25 -20.38
C ASP A 313 -55.40 5.31 -19.33
N GLU A 314 -55.74 5.36 -18.03
CA GLU A 314 -54.77 5.24 -16.92
C GLU A 314 -53.94 3.94 -17.04
N ARG A 315 -54.59 2.81 -17.32
CA ARG A 315 -53.92 1.52 -17.54
C ARG A 315 -53.00 1.53 -18.76
N ASN A 316 -53.38 2.21 -19.84
CA ASN A 316 -52.56 2.31 -21.05
C ASN A 316 -51.36 3.25 -20.86
N GLU A 317 -51.54 4.36 -20.12
CA GLU A 317 -50.46 5.23 -19.64
C GLU A 317 -49.46 4.48 -18.75
N LEU A 318 -49.94 3.68 -17.78
CA LEU A 318 -49.08 2.86 -16.92
C LEU A 318 -48.30 1.80 -17.72
N LEU A 319 -48.92 1.15 -18.71
CA LEU A 319 -48.21 0.24 -19.61
C LEU A 319 -47.16 0.96 -20.47
N LYS A 320 -47.43 2.19 -20.90
CA LYS A 320 -46.46 3.01 -21.64
C LYS A 320 -45.25 3.34 -20.76
N ARG A 321 -45.47 3.84 -19.54
CA ARG A 321 -44.40 4.09 -18.56
C ARG A 321 -43.60 2.82 -18.23
N SER A 322 -44.28 1.69 -18.03
CA SER A 322 -43.63 0.40 -17.77
C SER A 322 -42.67 0.02 -18.91
N ARG A 323 -43.12 0.08 -20.17
CA ARG A 323 -42.27 -0.17 -21.35
C ARG A 323 -41.11 0.82 -21.47
N GLU A 324 -41.34 2.10 -21.17
CA GLU A 324 -40.28 3.11 -21.15
C GLU A 324 -39.22 2.80 -20.08
N THR A 325 -39.63 2.35 -18.89
CA THR A 325 -38.68 1.90 -17.84
C THR A 325 -37.94 0.60 -18.21
N GLU A 326 -38.60 -0.37 -18.86
CA GLU A 326 -37.94 -1.57 -19.39
C GLU A 326 -36.87 -1.21 -20.44
N VAL A 327 -37.18 -0.27 -21.33
CA VAL A 327 -36.22 0.24 -22.35
C VAL A 327 -35.03 0.95 -21.69
N GLN A 328 -35.24 1.72 -20.61
CA GLN A 328 -34.15 2.37 -19.86
C GLN A 328 -33.30 1.37 -19.04
N LEU A 329 -33.90 0.30 -18.52
CA LEU A 329 -33.19 -0.76 -17.79
C LEU A 329 -32.37 -1.67 -18.72
N LYS A 330 -32.82 -1.88 -19.96
CA LYS A 330 -32.14 -2.74 -20.95
C LYS A 330 -30.64 -2.46 -21.15
N PRO A 331 -30.17 -1.22 -21.41
CA PRO A 331 -28.74 -0.93 -21.53
C PRO A 331 -27.96 -1.16 -20.22
N LEU A 332 -28.59 -1.01 -19.05
CA LEU A 332 -27.97 -1.31 -17.75
C LEU A 332 -27.81 -2.83 -17.56
N VAL A 333 -28.81 -3.63 -17.92
CA VAL A 333 -28.73 -5.10 -17.91
C VAL A 333 -27.66 -5.59 -18.91
N GLU A 334 -27.58 -4.99 -20.10
CA GLU A 334 -26.55 -5.30 -21.09
C GLU A 334 -25.14 -4.84 -20.68
N LYS A 335 -25.02 -3.73 -19.95
CA LYS A 335 -23.76 -3.29 -19.31
C LYS A 335 -23.35 -4.25 -18.21
N ASN A 336 -24.29 -4.69 -17.36
CA ASN A 336 -24.02 -5.63 -16.27
C ASN A 336 -23.62 -7.02 -16.80
N LYS A 337 -24.30 -7.55 -17.83
CA LYS A 337 -23.88 -8.77 -18.53
C LYS A 337 -22.47 -8.67 -19.12
N ARG A 338 -22.11 -7.52 -19.71
CA ARG A 338 -20.75 -7.25 -20.21
C ARG A 338 -19.71 -7.17 -19.09
N MET A 339 -20.06 -6.57 -17.94
CA MET A 339 -19.18 -6.54 -16.77
C MET A 339 -18.97 -7.92 -16.16
N ASN A 340 -20.03 -8.73 -15.98
CA ASN A 340 -19.87 -10.11 -15.52
C ASN A 340 -18.98 -10.93 -16.45
N LYS A 341 -19.16 -10.82 -17.78
CA LYS A 341 -18.26 -11.52 -18.71
C LYS A 341 -16.80 -11.07 -18.56
N LYS A 342 -16.53 -9.77 -18.36
CA LYS A 342 -15.18 -9.28 -18.07
C LYS A 342 -14.64 -9.80 -16.74
N ASN A 343 -15.46 -9.93 -15.71
CA ASN A 343 -15.06 -10.51 -14.42
C ASN A 343 -14.69 -11.98 -14.58
N GLU A 344 -15.48 -12.77 -15.34
CA GLU A 344 -15.13 -14.15 -15.71
C GLU A 344 -13.80 -14.20 -16.48
N ASP A 345 -13.62 -13.39 -17.52
CA ASP A 345 -12.38 -13.35 -18.32
C ASP A 345 -11.15 -12.97 -17.46
N LEU A 346 -11.33 -12.08 -16.48
CA LEU A 346 -10.29 -11.70 -15.50
C LEU A 346 -10.00 -12.83 -14.51
N LEU A 347 -11.00 -13.53 -13.98
CA LEU A 347 -10.82 -14.72 -13.13
C LEU A 347 -10.02 -15.80 -13.86
N HIS A 348 -10.38 -16.10 -15.11
CA HIS A 348 -9.61 -17.02 -15.97
C HIS A 348 -8.20 -16.52 -16.30
N SER A 349 -7.95 -15.20 -16.25
CA SER A 349 -6.60 -14.63 -16.39
C SER A 349 -5.78 -14.75 -15.11
N ILE A 350 -6.40 -14.51 -13.95
CA ILE A 350 -5.79 -14.66 -12.62
C ILE A 350 -5.39 -16.13 -12.41
N GLN A 351 -6.30 -17.09 -12.65
CA GLN A 351 -6.01 -18.52 -12.56
C GLN A 351 -4.79 -18.93 -13.41
N ARG A 352 -4.72 -18.48 -14.67
CA ARG A 352 -3.56 -18.74 -15.55
C ARG A 352 -2.26 -18.07 -15.06
N MET A 353 -2.34 -16.95 -14.35
CA MET A 353 -1.18 -16.31 -13.74
C MET A 353 -0.74 -17.01 -12.44
N GLU A 354 -1.69 -17.49 -11.63
CA GLU A 354 -1.41 -18.34 -10.48
C GLU A 354 -0.79 -19.68 -10.87
N GLU A 355 -1.26 -20.30 -11.96
CA GLU A 355 -0.65 -21.50 -12.54
C GLU A 355 0.79 -21.24 -12.98
N LYS A 356 1.05 -20.13 -13.67
CA LYS A 356 2.42 -19.70 -14.04
C LYS A 356 3.29 -19.39 -12.84
N LEU A 357 2.75 -18.79 -11.79
CA LEU A 357 3.48 -18.58 -10.53
C LEU A 357 3.80 -19.94 -9.89
N LYS A 358 2.85 -20.88 -9.85
CA LYS A 358 3.09 -22.25 -9.37
C LYS A 358 4.15 -22.99 -10.21
N THR A 359 4.21 -22.81 -11.54
CA THR A 359 5.29 -23.40 -12.36
C THR A 359 6.63 -22.71 -12.09
N LEU A 360 6.69 -21.37 -12.12
CA LEU A 360 7.91 -20.60 -11.83
C LEU A 360 8.45 -20.81 -10.40
N THR A 361 7.58 -21.07 -9.43
CA THR A 361 7.99 -21.44 -8.07
C THR A 361 8.61 -22.84 -8.04
N ARG A 362 8.02 -23.83 -8.74
CA ARG A 362 8.62 -25.17 -8.89
C ARG A 362 9.95 -25.10 -9.64
N GLU A 363 10.02 -24.36 -10.74
CA GLU A 363 11.26 -24.14 -11.51
C GLU A 363 12.33 -23.44 -10.66
N ASN A 364 11.96 -22.48 -9.80
CA ASN A 364 12.90 -21.87 -8.84
C ASN A 364 13.38 -22.84 -7.77
N VAL A 365 12.50 -23.72 -7.25
CA VAL A 365 12.90 -24.77 -6.31
C VAL A 365 13.84 -25.75 -7.01
N GLU A 366 13.49 -26.25 -8.20
CA GLU A 366 14.37 -27.09 -9.01
C GLU A 366 15.70 -26.40 -9.36
N MET A 367 15.71 -25.11 -9.67
CA MET A 367 16.96 -24.38 -9.92
C MET A 367 17.78 -24.21 -8.66
N LYS A 368 17.16 -24.00 -7.49
CA LYS A 368 17.87 -24.00 -6.19
C LYS A 368 18.43 -25.38 -5.88
N GLU A 369 17.68 -26.46 -6.10
CA GLU A 369 18.13 -27.84 -5.93
C GLU A 369 19.26 -28.19 -6.92
N LYS A 370 19.15 -27.76 -8.18
CA LYS A 370 20.22 -27.89 -9.19
C LYS A 370 21.45 -27.08 -8.80
N LEU A 371 21.31 -25.87 -8.25
CA LEU A 371 22.43 -25.06 -7.75
C LEU A 371 23.06 -25.65 -6.49
N SER A 372 22.30 -26.21 -5.55
CA SER A 372 22.85 -26.91 -4.37
C SER A 372 23.51 -28.24 -4.76
N ALA A 373 22.95 -28.97 -5.72
CA ALA A 373 23.59 -30.15 -6.29
C ALA A 373 24.87 -29.77 -7.06
N GLN A 374 24.88 -28.65 -7.79
CA GLN A 374 26.05 -28.15 -8.49
C GLN A 374 27.12 -27.62 -7.52
N ALA A 375 26.75 -27.05 -6.37
CA ALA A 375 27.67 -26.74 -5.28
C ALA A 375 28.31 -28.02 -4.69
N SER A 376 27.58 -29.14 -4.64
CA SER A 376 28.15 -30.43 -4.22
C SER A 376 29.04 -31.11 -5.29
N LEU A 377 28.92 -30.71 -6.57
CA LEU A 377 29.63 -31.33 -7.71
C LEU A 377 30.63 -30.42 -8.44
N LYS A 378 30.82 -29.17 -8.00
CA LYS A 378 31.85 -28.25 -8.51
C LYS A 378 32.61 -27.51 -7.41
N ARG A 379 33.32 -28.26 -6.58
CA ARG A 379 34.60 -27.76 -6.04
C ARG A 379 35.61 -27.66 -7.20
N HIS A 380 35.61 -26.53 -7.89
CA HIS A 380 36.68 -26.14 -8.80
C HIS A 380 37.48 -25.00 -8.19
N THR A 381 38.47 -25.38 -7.40
CA THR A 381 39.70 -24.63 -7.15
C THR A 381 40.40 -24.38 -8.50
N SER A 382 40.38 -23.13 -8.98
CA SER A 382 41.24 -22.69 -10.10
C SER A 382 41.30 -21.16 -10.31
N LEU A 383 40.25 -20.42 -9.96
CA LEU A 383 40.25 -18.94 -10.09
C LEU A 383 40.83 -18.22 -8.86
N ASN A 384 40.70 -18.80 -7.67
CA ASN A 384 41.42 -18.31 -6.49
C ASN A 384 42.92 -18.60 -6.58
N ASP A 385 43.31 -19.73 -7.19
CA ASP A 385 44.71 -20.18 -7.24
C ASP A 385 45.62 -19.21 -8.01
N LEU A 386 45.11 -18.46 -8.99
CA LEU A 386 45.90 -17.46 -9.73
C LEU A 386 46.06 -16.12 -9.00
N SER A 387 45.19 -15.78 -8.04
CA SER A 387 45.45 -14.67 -7.13
C SER A 387 46.33 -15.15 -5.98
N LEU A 388 45.97 -16.27 -5.32
CA LEU A 388 46.77 -16.83 -4.23
C LEU A 388 48.21 -17.14 -4.63
N THR A 389 48.49 -17.73 -5.80
CA THR A 389 49.89 -17.97 -6.21
C THR A 389 50.66 -16.68 -6.52
N ARG A 390 49.98 -15.62 -6.95
CA ARG A 390 50.58 -14.29 -7.13
C ARG A 390 50.85 -13.65 -5.77
N ASP A 391 49.86 -13.65 -4.90
CA ASP A 391 49.92 -13.07 -3.56
C ASP A 391 50.96 -13.84 -2.70
N GLU A 392 51.06 -15.16 -2.83
CA GLU A 392 52.09 -16.01 -2.22
C GLU A 392 53.49 -15.73 -2.78
N GLN A 393 53.66 -15.51 -4.08
CA GLN A 393 54.95 -15.11 -4.67
C GLN A 393 55.38 -13.71 -4.21
N GLU A 394 54.43 -12.78 -4.08
CA GLU A 394 54.66 -11.42 -3.58
C GLU A 394 55.01 -11.46 -2.08
N ILE A 395 54.37 -12.34 -1.29
CA ILE A 395 54.71 -12.63 0.11
C ILE A 395 56.08 -13.33 0.24
N GLU A 396 56.43 -14.30 -0.61
CA GLU A 396 57.76 -14.93 -0.59
C GLU A 396 58.87 -13.94 -0.96
N PHE A 397 58.64 -13.07 -1.95
CA PHE A 397 59.58 -12.01 -2.30
C PHE A 397 59.81 -11.04 -1.13
N LEU A 398 58.74 -10.61 -0.45
CA LEU A 398 58.82 -9.78 0.74
C LEU A 398 59.52 -10.50 1.91
N ARG A 399 59.26 -11.79 2.14
CA ARG A 399 59.96 -12.60 3.14
C ARG A 399 61.45 -12.74 2.84
N LEU A 400 61.82 -12.91 1.57
CA LEU A 400 63.22 -12.99 1.15
C LEU A 400 63.92 -11.65 1.35
N GLN A 401 63.26 -10.53 1.02
CA GLN A 401 63.77 -9.18 1.26
C GLN A 401 63.93 -8.88 2.76
N VAL A 402 63.01 -9.34 3.61
CA VAL A 402 63.13 -9.24 5.08
C VAL A 402 64.28 -10.09 5.60
N LEU A 403 64.49 -11.31 5.08
CA LEU A 403 65.65 -12.15 5.42
C LEU A 403 66.98 -11.52 4.98
N GLU A 404 67.03 -10.89 3.81
CA GLU A 404 68.22 -10.18 3.32
C GLU A 404 68.51 -8.93 4.17
N GLN A 405 67.48 -8.16 4.53
CA GLN A 405 67.60 -7.05 5.49
C GLN A 405 68.05 -7.53 6.87
N GLN A 406 67.53 -8.67 7.36
CA GLN A 406 67.95 -9.26 8.63
C GLN A 406 69.43 -9.68 8.57
N HIS A 407 69.88 -10.29 7.46
CA HIS A 407 71.29 -10.62 7.27
C HIS A 407 72.20 -9.37 7.29
N VAL A 408 71.78 -8.29 6.63
CA VAL A 408 72.51 -6.99 6.68
C VAL A 408 72.53 -6.42 8.10
N ILE A 409 71.42 -6.50 8.84
CA ILE A 409 71.34 -6.08 10.25
C ILE A 409 72.28 -6.93 11.13
N ASP A 410 72.35 -8.24 10.90
CA ASP A 410 73.19 -9.17 11.66
C ASP A 410 74.69 -8.95 11.36
N ASP A 411 75.06 -8.72 10.10
CA ASP A 411 76.42 -8.36 9.69
C ASP A 411 76.85 -7.01 10.28
N LEU A 412 76.00 -5.98 10.22
CA LEU A 412 76.23 -4.69 10.87
C LEU A 412 76.30 -4.81 12.40
N SER A 413 75.54 -5.73 12.99
CA SER A 413 75.58 -6.02 14.43
C SER A 413 76.86 -6.74 14.84
N LEU A 414 77.34 -7.67 14.00
CA LEU A 414 78.64 -8.33 14.13
C LEU A 414 79.80 -7.35 13.94
N GLU A 415 79.70 -6.41 13.01
CA GLU A 415 80.70 -5.35 12.82
C GLU A 415 80.72 -4.37 14.00
N ARG A 416 79.54 -3.97 14.51
CA ARG A 416 79.41 -3.21 15.76
C ARG A 416 80.00 -3.96 16.95
N GLU A 417 79.77 -5.27 17.07
CA GLU A 417 80.40 -6.10 18.09
C GLU A 417 81.93 -6.18 17.92
N ARG A 418 82.43 -6.34 16.69
CA ARG A 418 83.88 -6.34 16.39
C ARG A 418 84.51 -4.99 16.75
N LEU A 419 83.85 -3.88 16.46
CA LEU A 419 84.27 -2.54 16.87
C LEU A 419 84.26 -2.36 18.40
N LEU A 420 83.24 -2.88 19.09
CA LEU A 420 83.17 -2.90 20.56
C LEU A 420 84.27 -3.78 21.19
N ARG A 421 84.59 -4.93 20.58
CA ARG A 421 85.69 -5.83 20.99
C ARG A 421 87.06 -5.17 20.72
N SER A 422 87.25 -4.50 19.58
CA SER A 422 88.45 -3.70 19.28
C SER A 422 88.65 -2.55 20.28
N LYS A 423 87.56 -1.88 20.69
CA LYS A 423 87.59 -0.83 21.72
C LYS A 423 87.94 -1.36 23.12
N ARG A 424 87.88 -2.68 23.37
CA ARG A 424 88.29 -3.34 24.63
C ARG A 424 89.76 -3.79 24.67
N HIS A 425 90.61 -3.43 23.69
CA HIS A 425 92.04 -3.79 23.68
C HIS A 425 93.04 -2.62 23.81
N ARG A 426 92.58 -1.43 24.23
CA ARG A 426 93.47 -0.37 24.77
C ARG A 426 93.07 0.01 26.20
N GLY A 427 93.79 -0.55 27.18
CA GLY A 427 93.70 -0.15 28.59
C GLY A 427 94.24 -1.22 29.55
N LYS A 428 95.44 -1.01 30.10
CA LYS A 428 96.01 -1.87 31.16
C LYS A 428 95.65 -1.33 32.56
N SER A 429 95.16 -2.23 33.41
CA SER A 429 95.30 -2.28 34.89
C SER A 429 94.89 -1.08 35.78
N LEU A 430 94.04 -1.34 36.80
CA LEU A 430 94.47 -1.47 38.22
C LEU A 430 93.32 -1.82 39.22
N LYS A 431 93.36 -3.07 39.73
CA LYS A 431 92.88 -3.68 41.03
C LYS A 431 91.46 -3.41 41.66
N PRO A 432 90.76 -4.48 42.17
CA PRO A 432 89.50 -4.44 42.97
C PRO A 432 89.75 -4.68 44.50
N PRO A 433 88.74 -4.76 45.43
CA PRO A 433 88.00 -6.03 45.73
C PRO A 433 86.62 -5.98 46.51
N LYS A 434 85.97 -7.15 46.70
CA LYS A 434 84.91 -7.55 47.71
C LYS A 434 83.43 -7.14 47.45
N LYS A 435 82.37 -7.90 47.81
CA LYS A 435 82.07 -9.32 48.21
C LYS A 435 80.52 -9.48 48.04
N HIS A 436 79.93 -10.49 47.37
CA HIS A 436 79.66 -11.90 47.76
C HIS A 436 78.47 -12.14 48.72
N VAL A 437 77.64 -13.18 48.41
CA VAL A 437 76.57 -13.87 49.20
C VAL A 437 75.13 -13.25 49.12
N VAL A 438 73.99 -13.98 49.04
CA VAL A 438 73.52 -15.21 48.32
C VAL A 438 72.08 -15.62 48.79
N GLU A 439 71.25 -16.20 47.89
CA GLU A 439 70.01 -17.01 48.16
C GLU A 439 68.76 -16.32 48.81
N THR A 440 67.50 -16.83 48.72
CA THR A 440 66.94 -18.11 48.16
C THR A 440 65.46 -17.98 47.70
N PHE A 441 65.09 -18.75 46.66
CA PHE A 441 63.86 -19.55 46.43
C PHE A 441 62.42 -19.12 46.86
N PHE A 442 61.57 -18.92 45.83
CA PHE A 442 60.41 -19.78 45.42
C PHE A 442 59.08 -19.84 46.23
N GLY A 443 57.95 -19.56 45.54
CA GLY A 443 56.68 -20.32 45.69
C GLY A 443 55.34 -19.56 45.56
N PHE A 444 54.57 -19.85 44.50
CA PHE A 444 53.08 -19.92 44.37
C PHE A 444 52.18 -18.72 44.82
N ASP A 445 51.03 -18.42 44.21
CA ASP A 445 50.46 -18.69 42.87
C ASP A 445 49.25 -17.77 42.57
N GLU A 446 48.84 -17.74 41.30
CA GLU A 446 47.51 -17.47 40.71
C GLU A 446 46.61 -16.24 41.04
N GLU A 447 46.17 -15.65 39.91
CA GLU A 447 44.84 -15.08 39.58
C GLU A 447 44.41 -13.62 39.93
N SER A 448 43.65 -13.10 38.93
CA SER A 448 42.52 -12.16 39.03
C SER A 448 42.73 -10.66 38.70
N VAL A 449 42.91 -10.40 37.39
CA VAL A 449 42.26 -9.37 36.54
C VAL A 449 41.84 -7.97 37.03
N ASP A 450 42.08 -7.03 36.10
CA ASP A 450 41.30 -5.83 35.72
C ASP A 450 41.30 -4.54 36.57
N SER A 451 41.88 -3.51 35.92
CA SER A 451 41.30 -2.17 35.65
C SER A 451 40.33 -1.53 36.65
N GLU A 452 40.66 -0.32 37.10
CA GLU A 452 39.90 0.87 36.68
C GLU A 452 40.60 2.19 37.01
N THR A 453 40.53 3.14 36.08
CA THR A 453 41.03 4.51 36.20
C THR A 453 39.91 5.44 36.65
N LEU A 454 40.15 6.30 37.65
CA LEU A 454 39.27 7.44 37.94
C LEU A 454 40.05 8.75 37.91
N SER A 455 39.55 9.67 37.08
CA SER A 455 39.80 11.11 37.14
C SER A 455 38.47 11.77 37.43
N GLU A 456 38.42 12.74 38.34
CA GLU A 456 37.28 13.65 38.43
C GLU A 456 37.74 15.10 38.63
N THR A 457 36.95 16.03 38.09
CA THR A 457 37.24 17.46 38.03
C THR A 457 36.10 18.28 38.62
N SER A 458 36.45 19.24 39.48
CA SER A 458 35.86 20.57 39.69
C SER A 458 34.33 20.76 39.82
N TYR A 459 33.90 21.60 40.77
CA TYR A 459 33.29 22.93 40.47
C TYR A 459 33.01 23.78 41.73
N ASN A 460 33.29 25.10 41.63
CA ASN A 460 32.54 26.29 42.15
C ASN A 460 32.10 26.41 43.65
N THR A 461 31.97 27.58 44.31
CA THR A 461 32.23 29.03 44.01
C THR A 461 32.13 29.90 45.30
N ASP A 462 32.65 31.13 45.23
CA ASP A 462 32.20 32.38 45.89
C ASP A 462 32.52 32.79 47.37
N ARG A 463 33.18 33.98 47.45
CA ARG A 463 32.96 35.16 48.32
C ARG A 463 33.32 35.26 49.83
N THR A 464 34.36 36.09 50.06
CA THR A 464 34.49 37.23 51.02
C THR A 464 34.64 37.05 52.55
N ASP A 465 35.75 37.67 53.02
CA ASP A 465 35.91 38.55 54.20
C ASP A 465 36.32 38.05 55.61
N ARG A 466 37.36 38.73 56.12
CA ARG A 466 37.87 38.93 57.51
C ARG A 466 38.81 37.92 58.18
N THR A 467 40.06 38.37 58.35
CA THR A 467 40.96 38.14 59.50
C THR A 467 40.38 38.78 60.80
N PRO A 468 40.75 38.36 62.05
CA PRO A 468 42.11 38.60 62.58
C PRO A 468 42.66 37.66 63.70
N ALA A 469 43.91 37.97 64.12
CA ALA A 469 44.51 37.84 65.47
C ALA A 469 45.29 36.55 65.89
N THR A 470 46.55 36.79 66.29
CA THR A 470 47.46 36.00 67.14
C THR A 470 47.27 36.39 68.64
N PRO A 471 47.81 35.67 69.67
CA PRO A 471 49.20 35.94 70.15
C PRO A 471 49.96 34.83 70.94
N GLU A 472 51.29 35.04 71.12
CA GLU A 472 52.17 34.75 72.31
C GLU A 472 52.36 33.28 72.84
N GLU A 473 53.48 32.86 73.48
CA GLU A 473 54.68 33.57 74.02
C GLU A 473 55.95 32.66 74.08
N ASP A 474 57.10 33.28 74.36
CA ASP A 474 58.53 32.89 74.18
C ASP A 474 59.13 31.68 74.94
N LEU A 475 60.32 31.22 74.47
CA LEU A 475 61.60 31.09 75.24
C LEU A 475 62.74 30.47 74.38
N ASP A 476 63.74 31.25 73.93
CA ASP A 476 65.15 30.84 73.66
C ASP A 476 66.00 32.00 73.05
N GLU A 477 66.47 32.94 73.87
CA GLU A 477 67.14 34.18 73.41
C GLU A 477 68.66 34.11 73.19
N THR A 478 69.35 33.01 73.55
CA THR A 478 70.83 32.97 73.51
C THR A 478 71.42 32.38 72.23
N THR A 479 70.74 31.46 71.55
CA THR A 479 71.17 30.88 70.26
C THR A 479 70.92 31.80 69.08
N THR A 480 69.85 32.59 69.12
CA THR A 480 69.50 33.54 68.04
C THR A 480 70.53 34.66 67.86
N ARG A 481 71.29 34.99 68.90
CA ARG A 481 72.30 36.06 68.89
C ARG A 481 73.49 35.75 67.97
N GLU A 482 74.03 34.54 68.04
CA GLU A 482 75.18 34.13 67.22
C GLU A 482 74.78 33.94 65.74
N GLU A 483 73.57 33.42 65.49
CA GLU A 483 73.01 33.35 64.12
C GLU A 483 72.76 34.74 63.52
N ALA A 484 72.32 35.71 64.32
CA ALA A 484 72.12 37.09 63.88
C ALA A 484 73.44 37.76 63.47
N ASP A 485 74.52 37.58 64.23
CA ASP A 485 75.84 38.13 63.91
C ASP A 485 76.44 37.46 62.65
N LEU A 486 76.22 36.15 62.44
CA LEU A 486 76.59 35.46 61.21
C LEU A 486 75.79 35.92 59.99
N ARG A 487 74.46 36.12 60.13
CA ARG A 487 73.61 36.73 59.10
C ARG A 487 74.04 38.15 58.77
N PHE A 488 74.38 38.97 59.76
CA PHE A 488 74.88 40.33 59.54
C PHE A 488 76.19 40.33 58.74
N CYS A 489 77.09 39.40 59.04
CA CYS A 489 78.33 39.21 58.27
C CYS A 489 78.08 38.74 56.83
N GLN A 490 77.09 37.87 56.59
CA GLN A 490 76.70 37.47 55.23
C GLN A 490 76.06 38.63 54.45
N LEU A 491 75.06 39.29 55.03
CA LEU A 491 74.34 40.42 54.42
C LEU A 491 75.28 41.58 54.07
N THR A 492 76.30 41.84 54.91
CA THR A 492 77.32 42.85 54.61
C THR A 492 78.18 42.49 53.39
N ARG A 493 78.50 41.20 53.19
CA ARG A 493 79.23 40.72 52.01
C ARG A 493 78.36 40.78 50.76
N GLU A 494 77.09 40.42 50.86
CA GLU A 494 76.12 40.51 49.76
C GLU A 494 75.86 41.96 49.36
N TYR A 495 75.70 42.88 50.32
CA TYR A 495 75.57 44.31 50.05
C TYR A 495 76.78 44.88 49.31
N GLN A 496 78.00 44.51 49.70
CA GLN A 496 79.22 44.90 48.96
C GLN A 496 79.31 44.26 47.57
N ALA A 497 78.84 43.02 47.40
CA ALA A 497 78.77 42.38 46.09
C ALA A 497 77.75 43.08 45.18
N LEU A 498 76.59 43.46 45.73
CA LEU A 498 75.54 44.20 45.03
C LEU A 498 76.01 45.62 44.66
N GLN A 499 76.72 46.33 45.54
CA GLN A 499 77.33 47.62 45.22
C GLN A 499 78.34 47.51 44.07
N ARG A 500 79.17 46.46 44.03
CA ARG A 500 80.09 46.21 42.89
C ARG A 500 79.33 45.86 41.62
N ALA A 501 78.29 45.03 41.69
CA ALA A 501 77.45 44.70 40.54
C ALA A 501 76.72 45.94 39.99
N TYR A 502 76.23 46.83 40.88
CA TYR A 502 75.60 48.08 40.51
C TYR A 502 76.61 49.05 39.89
N ALA A 503 77.84 49.14 40.42
CA ALA A 503 78.92 49.93 39.80
C ALA A 503 79.30 49.41 38.40
N LEU A 504 79.38 48.08 38.21
CA LEU A 504 79.65 47.46 36.90
C LEU A 504 78.50 47.67 35.91
N LEU A 505 77.24 47.64 36.37
CA LEU A 505 76.08 48.03 35.56
C LEU A 505 76.12 49.51 35.20
N GLN A 506 76.50 50.39 36.13
CA GLN A 506 76.66 51.81 35.87
C GLN A 506 77.81 52.09 34.89
N GLU A 507 78.87 51.28 34.90
CA GLU A 507 79.98 51.32 33.93
C GLU A 507 79.55 50.81 32.53
N GLN A 508 78.70 49.77 32.46
CA GLN A 508 78.11 49.31 31.18
C GLN A 508 77.06 50.25 30.59
N VAL A 509 76.29 50.97 31.43
CA VAL A 509 75.28 51.95 30.99
C VAL A 509 75.90 53.35 30.78
N GLY A 510 77.05 53.63 31.38
CA GLY A 510 77.74 54.93 31.39
C GLY A 510 78.67 55.23 30.20
N GLY A 511 78.50 54.55 29.05
CA GLY A 511 79.42 54.63 27.92
C GLY A 511 78.75 54.85 26.56
N THR A 512 78.55 56.12 26.16
CA THR A 512 78.15 56.56 24.81
C THR A 512 76.76 56.13 24.30
N LEU A 513 75.70 56.73 24.86
CA LEU A 513 74.55 57.10 24.02
C LEU A 513 75.00 58.21 23.07
N ASP A 514 75.36 57.82 21.85
CA ASP A 514 75.55 58.74 20.72
C ASP A 514 74.22 59.46 20.46
N ALA A 515 74.12 60.70 20.94
CA ALA A 515 72.91 61.50 20.88
C ALA A 515 72.45 61.75 19.43
N GLU A 516 73.36 61.74 18.45
CA GLU A 516 72.98 61.82 17.04
C GLU A 516 72.37 60.51 16.54
N ARG A 517 72.87 59.34 16.95
CA ARG A 517 72.22 58.06 16.62
C ARG A 517 70.86 57.94 17.27
N GLU A 518 70.74 58.31 18.55
CA GLU A 518 69.45 58.31 19.24
C GLU A 518 68.45 59.30 18.60
N ALA A 519 68.91 60.49 18.20
CA ALA A 519 68.08 61.44 17.46
C ALA A 519 67.63 60.87 16.10
N ARG A 520 68.55 60.34 15.28
CA ARG A 520 68.21 59.72 13.99
C ARG A 520 67.29 58.51 14.13
N THR A 521 67.42 57.73 15.20
CA THR A 521 66.53 56.59 15.48
C THR A 521 65.13 57.09 15.88
N ARG A 522 65.04 58.15 16.69
CA ARG A 522 63.75 58.80 17.00
C ARG A 522 63.10 59.41 15.76
N GLU A 523 63.85 60.12 14.91
CA GLU A 523 63.35 60.69 13.65
C GLU A 523 62.86 59.60 12.69
N GLN A 524 63.61 58.49 12.54
CA GLN A 524 63.21 57.36 11.71
C GLN A 524 61.92 56.71 12.22
N LEU A 525 61.82 56.45 13.54
CA LEU A 525 60.61 55.91 14.16
C LEU A 525 59.41 56.86 14.02
N GLN A 526 59.65 58.18 14.08
CA GLN A 526 58.61 59.19 13.89
C GLN A 526 58.14 59.25 12.43
N ALA A 527 59.04 59.13 11.46
CA ALA A 527 58.71 59.04 10.04
C ALA A 527 57.95 57.75 9.69
N ASP A 528 58.31 56.62 10.30
CA ASP A 528 57.61 55.34 10.10
C ASP A 528 56.24 55.32 10.80
N LEU A 529 56.11 55.95 11.96
CA LEU A 529 54.83 56.16 12.64
C LEU A 529 53.87 57.01 11.78
N LEU A 530 54.33 58.13 11.22
CA LEU A 530 53.56 58.95 10.28
C LEU A 530 53.15 58.17 9.01
N ARG A 531 54.05 57.32 8.49
CA ARG A 531 53.78 56.48 7.31
C ARG A 531 52.73 55.39 7.60
N CYS A 532 52.77 54.81 8.80
CA CYS A 532 51.74 53.88 9.27
C CYS A 532 50.40 54.58 9.47
N GLN A 533 50.38 55.79 10.04
CA GLN A 533 49.16 56.59 10.20
C GLN A 533 48.52 56.93 8.85
N ALA A 534 49.28 57.45 7.88
CA ALA A 534 48.77 57.71 6.52
C ALA A 534 48.21 56.44 5.86
N LYS A 535 48.86 55.28 6.05
CA LYS A 535 48.37 54.00 5.54
C LYS A 535 47.11 53.51 6.25
N ILE A 536 46.91 53.83 7.53
CA ILE A 536 45.66 53.58 8.26
C ILE A 536 44.56 54.47 7.69
N GLU A 537 44.79 55.78 7.53
CA GLU A 537 43.81 56.71 6.95
C GLU A 537 43.39 56.32 5.52
N ASP A 538 44.32 55.85 4.69
CA ASP A 538 44.00 55.37 3.33
C ASP A 538 43.21 54.05 3.35
N LEU A 539 43.50 53.15 4.30
CA LEU A 539 42.70 51.93 4.50
C LEU A 539 41.30 52.25 5.04
N GLU A 540 41.18 53.22 5.94
CA GLU A 540 39.89 53.70 6.46
C GLU A 540 39.04 54.35 5.36
N LYS A 541 39.63 55.19 4.50
CA LYS A 541 38.97 55.73 3.30
C LYS A 541 38.48 54.61 2.37
N LEU A 542 39.35 53.65 2.04
CA LEU A 542 38.97 52.49 1.21
C LEU A 542 37.86 51.63 1.84
N LEU A 543 37.78 51.58 3.18
CA LEU A 543 36.75 50.83 3.90
C LEU A 543 35.41 51.60 3.93
N VAL A 544 35.46 52.93 4.02
CA VAL A 544 34.28 53.81 3.85
C VAL A 544 33.77 53.78 2.40
N GLU A 545 34.65 53.80 1.40
CA GLU A 545 34.30 53.68 -0.02
C GLU A 545 33.69 52.31 -0.34
N LYS A 546 34.24 51.21 0.21
CA LYS A 546 33.60 49.88 0.12
C LYS A 546 32.26 49.80 0.85
N GLY A 547 32.03 50.63 1.87
CA GLY A 547 30.72 50.78 2.51
C GLY A 547 29.64 51.41 1.61
N GLN A 548 30.02 51.96 0.46
CA GLN A 548 29.12 52.50 -0.57
C GLN A 548 28.94 51.57 -1.79
N ASP A 549 29.48 50.35 -1.74
CA ASP A 549 29.24 49.36 -2.81
C ASP A 549 27.75 49.00 -2.83
N SER A 550 27.05 49.41 -3.91
CA SER A 550 25.60 49.23 -4.03
C SER A 550 25.19 47.77 -3.96
N ALA A 551 26.05 46.85 -4.43
CA ALA A 551 25.81 45.42 -4.34
C ALA A 551 25.78 44.93 -2.88
N TRP A 552 26.65 45.44 -2.01
CA TRP A 552 26.65 45.07 -0.59
C TRP A 552 25.45 45.63 0.16
N VAL A 553 25.03 46.86 -0.17
CA VAL A 553 23.82 47.47 0.41
C VAL A 553 22.56 46.70 -0.03
N GLU A 554 22.48 46.31 -1.30
CA GLU A 554 21.41 45.46 -1.83
C GLU A 554 21.40 44.07 -1.18
N GLU A 555 22.54 43.40 -1.10
CA GLU A 555 22.69 42.08 -0.46
C GLU A 555 22.29 42.14 1.03
N LYS A 556 22.72 43.16 1.77
CA LYS A 556 22.29 43.41 3.15
C LYS A 556 20.78 43.63 3.26
N GLN A 557 20.16 44.37 2.34
CA GLN A 557 18.70 44.56 2.30
C GLN A 557 17.94 43.29 1.92
N VAL A 558 18.52 42.41 1.11
CA VAL A 558 17.95 41.08 0.81
C VAL A 558 18.05 40.19 2.05
N LEU A 559 19.21 40.13 2.70
CA LEU A 559 19.42 39.37 3.94
C LEU A 559 18.49 39.81 5.07
N MET A 560 18.24 41.13 5.22
CA MET A 560 17.26 41.65 6.18
C MET A 560 15.83 41.17 5.86
N ARG A 561 15.43 41.16 4.58
CA ARG A 561 14.11 40.65 4.15
C ARG A 561 13.98 39.16 4.39
N THR A 562 14.99 38.35 4.02
CA THR A 562 14.96 36.91 4.28
C THR A 562 14.95 36.57 5.77
N ASN A 563 15.65 37.36 6.61
CA ASN A 563 15.58 37.18 8.06
C ASN A 563 14.20 37.54 8.63
N GLN A 564 13.54 38.57 8.10
CA GLN A 564 12.16 38.90 8.45
C GLN A 564 11.19 37.76 8.07
N ASP A 565 11.29 37.24 6.84
CA ASP A 565 10.48 36.11 6.36
C ASP A 565 10.70 34.85 7.21
N LEU A 566 11.95 34.61 7.66
CA LEU A 566 12.30 33.51 8.55
C LEU A 566 11.74 33.68 9.96
N LEU A 567 11.77 34.90 10.53
CA LEU A 567 11.15 35.19 11.82
C LEU A 567 9.63 34.99 11.77
N GLU A 568 8.97 35.45 10.71
CA GLU A 568 7.52 35.23 10.48
C GLU A 568 7.18 33.76 10.22
N LYS A 569 8.12 32.96 9.70
CA LYS A 569 7.98 31.52 9.59
C LYS A 569 8.15 30.81 10.93
N ILE A 570 9.15 31.21 11.73
CA ILE A 570 9.37 30.69 13.08
C ILE A 570 8.13 30.97 13.95
N TYR A 571 7.65 32.21 13.97
CA TYR A 571 6.46 32.59 14.74
C TYR A 571 5.21 31.77 14.36
N ARG A 572 5.01 31.47 13.06
CA ARG A 572 3.93 30.57 12.62
C ARG A 572 4.11 29.14 13.10
N LEU A 573 5.33 28.60 13.03
CA LEU A 573 5.63 27.27 13.53
C LEU A 573 5.47 27.18 15.07
N GLU A 574 5.79 28.23 15.82
CA GLU A 574 5.54 28.32 17.26
C GLU A 574 4.03 28.35 17.57
N MET A 575 3.21 29.04 16.76
CA MET A 575 1.76 29.00 16.88
C MET A 575 1.18 27.62 16.54
N GLU A 576 1.67 26.97 15.48
CA GLU A 576 1.30 25.60 15.12
C GLU A 576 1.72 24.58 16.20
N GLU A 577 2.92 24.72 16.79
CA GLU A 577 3.38 23.89 17.90
C GLU A 577 2.50 24.06 19.15
N ASN A 578 2.11 25.29 19.48
CA ASN A 578 1.21 25.54 20.62
C ASN A 578 -0.21 25.00 20.37
N GLN A 579 -0.71 25.08 19.14
CA GLN A 579 -1.98 24.46 18.75
C GLN A 579 -1.92 22.93 18.88
N LEU A 580 -0.86 22.29 18.37
CA LEU A 580 -0.64 20.85 18.49
C LEU A 580 -0.45 20.39 19.95
N LYS A 581 0.15 21.22 20.81
CA LYS A 581 0.23 20.96 22.26
C LYS A 581 -1.16 20.96 22.91
N SER A 582 -2.04 21.88 22.50
CA SER A 582 -3.44 21.90 22.97
C SER A 582 -4.19 20.65 22.51
N GLU A 583 -4.12 20.31 21.22
CA GLU A 583 -4.77 19.12 20.66
C GLU A 583 -4.26 17.82 21.28
N MET A 584 -2.95 17.74 21.60
CA MET A 584 -2.38 16.63 22.35
C MET A 584 -2.93 16.55 23.78
N GLN A 585 -3.18 17.69 24.44
CA GLN A 585 -3.79 17.69 25.77
C GLN A 585 -5.27 17.29 25.71
N ASP A 586 -6.04 17.84 24.77
CA ASP A 586 -7.44 17.45 24.53
C ASP A 586 -7.56 15.93 24.26
N ALA A 587 -6.62 15.35 23.51
CA ALA A 587 -6.55 13.92 23.24
C ALA A 587 -6.20 13.08 24.49
N LYS A 588 -5.36 13.61 25.41
CA LYS A 588 -5.09 12.96 26.71
C LYS A 588 -6.32 12.99 27.60
N ASP A 589 -6.96 14.14 27.75
CA ASP A 589 -8.17 14.32 28.56
C ASP A 589 -9.31 13.41 28.04
N GLN A 590 -9.44 13.25 26.72
CA GLN A 590 -10.34 12.28 26.10
C GLN A 590 -9.95 10.83 26.39
N ASN A 591 -8.66 10.49 26.36
CA ASN A 591 -8.19 9.15 26.68
C ASN A 591 -8.42 8.80 28.17
N GLU A 592 -8.13 9.72 29.10
CA GLU A 592 -8.46 9.58 30.51
C GLU A 592 -9.97 9.37 30.72
N LEU A 593 -10.82 10.15 30.03
CA LEU A 593 -12.28 9.96 30.07
C LEU A 593 -12.71 8.59 29.52
N LEU A 594 -12.04 8.08 28.48
CA LEU A 594 -12.29 6.73 27.95
C LEU A 594 -11.83 5.65 28.93
N GLU A 595 -10.69 5.82 29.61
CA GLU A 595 -10.23 4.93 30.68
C GLU A 595 -11.23 4.89 31.85
N PHE A 596 -11.71 6.04 32.32
CA PHE A 596 -12.79 6.10 33.31
C PHE A 596 -14.07 5.41 32.82
N ARG A 597 -14.42 5.55 31.54
CA ARG A 597 -15.60 4.90 30.96
C ARG A 597 -15.42 3.39 30.83
N VAL A 598 -14.23 2.90 30.49
CA VAL A 598 -13.89 1.47 30.48
C VAL A 598 -13.99 0.91 31.90
N LEU A 599 -13.40 1.57 32.90
CA LEU A 599 -13.51 1.17 34.31
C LEU A 599 -14.96 1.16 34.81
N GLU A 600 -15.79 2.13 34.40
CA GLU A 600 -17.23 2.15 34.73
C GLU A 600 -17.99 0.99 34.06
N LEU A 601 -17.59 0.58 32.85
CA LEU A 601 -18.16 -0.56 32.13
C LEU A 601 -17.71 -1.89 32.74
N GLU A 602 -16.43 -2.05 33.09
CA GLU A 602 -15.91 -3.21 33.83
C GLU A 602 -16.59 -3.37 35.20
N GLU A 603 -16.78 -2.27 35.94
CA GLU A 603 -17.47 -2.33 37.23
C GLU A 603 -18.96 -2.63 37.07
N ARG A 604 -19.60 -2.17 35.97
CA ARG A 604 -20.96 -2.62 35.60
C ARG A 604 -20.99 -4.09 35.21
N GLU A 605 -19.97 -4.61 34.55
CA GLU A 605 -19.84 -6.04 34.21
C GLU A 605 -19.69 -6.89 35.48
N ARG A 606 -18.80 -6.50 36.41
CA ARG A 606 -18.63 -7.15 37.73
C ARG A 606 -19.89 -7.12 38.59
N ARG A 607 -20.69 -6.05 38.52
CA ARG A 607 -21.94 -5.89 39.31
C ARG A 607 -23.20 -6.45 38.65
N SER A 608 -23.15 -6.75 37.36
CA SER A 608 -24.27 -7.42 36.66
C SER A 608 -24.25 -8.91 36.99
N PRO A 609 -25.41 -9.58 37.14
CA PRO A 609 -25.46 -11.04 37.13
C PRO A 609 -24.85 -11.53 35.82
N ALA A 610 -23.69 -12.18 35.91
CA ALA A 610 -22.80 -12.32 34.76
C ALA A 610 -23.47 -13.03 33.58
N PHE A 611 -23.60 -12.32 32.46
CA PHE A 611 -23.87 -12.93 31.15
C PHE A 611 -22.56 -13.57 30.63
N ASN A 612 -22.09 -14.57 31.37
CA ASN A 612 -20.87 -15.33 31.11
C ASN A 612 -20.99 -16.12 29.80
N LEU A 613 -20.75 -15.45 28.66
CA LEU A 613 -20.29 -16.13 27.46
C LEU A 613 -18.81 -16.50 27.65
N GLN A 614 -18.58 -17.49 28.51
CA GLN A 614 -17.34 -18.24 28.51
C GLN A 614 -17.22 -18.92 27.15
N ILE A 615 -16.45 -18.33 26.23
CA ILE A 615 -15.90 -19.06 25.09
C ILE A 615 -14.79 -19.97 25.65
N THR A 616 -15.20 -21.02 26.35
CA THR A 616 -14.35 -22.18 26.56
C THR A 616 -13.98 -22.71 25.19
N THR A 617 -12.69 -22.88 24.92
CA THR A 617 -12.22 -23.68 23.78
C THR A 617 -12.95 -25.01 23.77
N PHE A 618 -13.79 -25.23 22.75
CA PHE A 618 -14.65 -26.41 22.66
C PHE A 618 -13.82 -27.71 22.73
N PRO A 619 -14.02 -28.57 23.74
CA PRO A 619 -13.31 -29.85 23.81
C PRO A 619 -13.99 -30.88 22.90
N GLU A 620 -13.68 -30.82 21.60
CA GLU A 620 -13.88 -31.81 20.50
C GLU A 620 -15.22 -32.56 20.31
N ASN A 621 -16.19 -32.45 21.23
CA ASN A 621 -17.48 -33.14 21.18
C ASN A 621 -18.63 -32.15 21.37
N ASN A 622 -19.00 -31.48 20.28
CA ASN A 622 -19.98 -30.40 20.27
C ASN A 622 -21.42 -30.89 20.38
N SER A 623 -22.14 -30.45 21.42
CA SER A 623 -23.60 -30.25 21.31
C SER A 623 -24.10 -29.14 22.24
N SER A 624 -24.72 -28.10 21.65
CA SER A 624 -25.53 -27.13 22.39
C SER A 624 -26.80 -27.77 22.97
N ALA A 625 -27.53 -27.10 23.87
CA ALA A 625 -28.79 -27.64 24.41
C ALA A 625 -29.82 -28.00 23.32
N LEU A 626 -29.89 -27.21 22.23
CA LEU A 626 -30.72 -27.51 21.07
C LEU A 626 -30.19 -28.72 20.30
N GLN A 627 -28.87 -28.82 20.14
CA GLN A 627 -28.20 -29.91 19.41
C GLN A 627 -28.21 -31.23 20.19
N LEU A 628 -28.26 -31.19 21.53
CA LEU A 628 -28.54 -32.32 22.43
C LEU A 628 -29.97 -32.80 22.26
N PHE A 629 -30.96 -31.90 22.23
CA PHE A 629 -32.36 -32.22 21.99
C PHE A 629 -32.53 -32.83 20.59
N CYS A 630 -31.93 -32.22 19.56
CA CYS A 630 -31.88 -32.78 18.21
C CYS A 630 -31.17 -34.15 18.16
N HIS A 631 -30.08 -34.37 18.91
CA HIS A 631 -29.43 -35.69 18.99
C HIS A 631 -30.30 -36.75 19.67
N GLN A 632 -31.05 -36.39 20.72
CA GLN A 632 -31.98 -37.28 21.41
C GLN A 632 -33.16 -37.67 20.49
N GLU A 633 -33.62 -36.74 19.65
CA GLU A 633 -34.60 -36.97 18.57
C GLU A 633 -33.97 -37.56 17.28
N GLY A 634 -32.67 -37.87 17.25
CA GLY A 634 -31.97 -38.45 16.10
C GLY A 634 -31.69 -37.51 14.91
N VAL A 635 -32.02 -36.23 15.01
CA VAL A 635 -31.83 -35.19 13.99
C VAL A 635 -30.36 -34.75 13.93
N LYS A 636 -29.62 -35.28 12.96
CA LYS A 636 -28.17 -35.01 12.80
C LYS A 636 -27.81 -33.77 11.97
N GLY A 637 -28.79 -33.07 11.41
CA GLY A 637 -28.60 -31.82 10.69
C GLY A 637 -29.93 -31.22 10.24
N VAL A 638 -30.13 -29.93 10.49
CA VAL A 638 -31.35 -29.20 10.12
C VAL A 638 -31.12 -28.52 8.77
N ASN A 639 -31.35 -29.26 7.68
CA ASN A 639 -31.25 -28.71 6.33
C ASN A 639 -32.55 -27.96 5.99
N ILE A 640 -32.51 -26.62 6.06
CA ILE A 640 -33.69 -25.77 5.82
C ILE A 640 -34.29 -26.00 4.44
N SER A 641 -33.47 -26.20 3.40
CA SER A 641 -33.94 -26.47 2.04
C SER A 641 -34.69 -27.81 1.93
N GLU A 642 -34.31 -28.80 2.72
CA GLU A 642 -34.98 -30.10 2.80
C GLU A 642 -36.26 -30.03 3.63
N LEU A 643 -36.25 -29.28 4.73
CA LEU A 643 -37.44 -28.99 5.54
C LEU A 643 -38.49 -28.17 4.79
N MET A 644 -38.10 -27.15 4.01
CA MET A 644 -39.02 -26.42 3.14
C MET A 644 -39.62 -27.36 2.09
N LYS A 645 -38.80 -28.18 1.42
CA LYS A 645 -39.29 -29.17 0.45
C LYS A 645 -40.27 -30.18 1.06
N ASN A 646 -40.03 -30.62 2.30
CA ASN A 646 -40.94 -31.51 3.02
C ASN A 646 -42.24 -30.80 3.42
N LEU A 647 -42.18 -29.50 3.75
CA LEU A 647 -43.35 -28.66 4.00
C LEU A 647 -44.18 -28.37 2.74
N ASP A 648 -43.53 -28.19 1.58
CA ASP A 648 -44.22 -28.06 0.28
C ASP A 648 -45.02 -29.34 -0.04
N ILE A 649 -44.38 -30.52 0.10
CA ILE A 649 -45.03 -31.84 -0.08
C ILE A 649 -46.18 -32.05 0.93
N LEU A 650 -46.04 -31.54 2.15
CA LEU A 650 -47.11 -31.55 3.15
C LEU A 650 -48.25 -30.61 2.76
N GLY A 651 -47.96 -29.39 2.29
CA GLY A 651 -48.95 -28.41 1.84
C GLY A 651 -49.78 -28.88 0.64
N ASP A 652 -49.21 -29.69 -0.24
CA ASP A 652 -49.90 -30.32 -1.37
C ASP A 652 -50.88 -31.46 -0.96
N ASN A 653 -50.90 -31.90 0.30
CA ASN A 653 -51.85 -32.91 0.76
C ASN A 653 -53.26 -32.32 1.02
N GLY A 654 -54.18 -32.57 0.09
CA GLY A 654 -55.59 -32.15 0.18
C GLY A 654 -56.42 -32.74 1.34
N ASN A 655 -55.83 -33.50 2.25
CA ASN A 655 -56.47 -34.07 3.46
C ASN A 655 -56.18 -33.28 4.75
N LEU A 656 -55.38 -32.19 4.69
CA LEU A 656 -55.09 -31.35 5.86
C LEU A 656 -56.31 -30.53 6.29
N ARG A 657 -56.55 -30.46 7.61
CA ARG A 657 -57.52 -29.55 8.24
C ARG A 657 -57.01 -28.10 8.15
N ASN A 658 -57.92 -27.13 8.21
CA ASN A 658 -57.57 -25.70 8.11
C ASN A 658 -56.48 -25.27 9.13
N GLU A 659 -56.52 -25.80 10.34
CA GLU A 659 -55.50 -25.55 11.39
C GLU A 659 -54.11 -26.07 10.99
N GLU A 660 -54.06 -27.23 10.33
CA GLU A 660 -52.83 -27.87 9.87
C GLU A 660 -52.27 -27.16 8.64
N GLN A 661 -53.13 -26.68 7.73
CA GLN A 661 -52.74 -25.84 6.60
C GLN A 661 -52.12 -24.51 7.08
N VAL A 662 -52.72 -23.87 8.09
CA VAL A 662 -52.17 -22.65 8.71
C VAL A 662 -50.82 -22.94 9.38
N ALA A 663 -50.67 -24.05 10.09
CA ALA A 663 -49.41 -24.45 10.71
C ALA A 663 -48.29 -24.69 9.67
N VAL A 664 -48.61 -25.33 8.53
CA VAL A 664 -47.67 -25.54 7.41
C VAL A 664 -47.20 -24.20 6.83
N ILE A 665 -48.12 -23.25 6.58
CA ILE A 665 -47.79 -21.91 6.05
C ILE A 665 -46.93 -21.11 7.05
N GLN A 666 -47.25 -21.18 8.35
CA GLN A 666 -46.47 -20.53 9.40
C GLN A 666 -45.06 -21.13 9.51
N ALA A 667 -44.92 -22.46 9.48
CA ALA A 667 -43.64 -23.14 9.51
C ALA A 667 -42.77 -22.79 8.28
N GLY A 668 -43.35 -22.77 7.08
CA GLY A 668 -42.67 -22.32 5.86
C GLY A 668 -42.19 -20.87 5.95
N THR A 669 -43.00 -19.97 6.54
CA THR A 669 -42.63 -18.57 6.77
C THR A 669 -41.45 -18.44 7.74
N VAL A 670 -41.45 -19.22 8.84
CA VAL A 670 -40.35 -19.26 9.82
C VAL A 670 -39.07 -19.78 9.18
N LEU A 671 -39.13 -20.87 8.41
CA LEU A 671 -37.96 -21.41 7.71
C LEU A 671 -37.38 -20.43 6.69
N ALA A 672 -38.21 -19.73 5.91
CA ALA A 672 -37.76 -18.71 4.97
C ALA A 672 -37.10 -17.49 5.66
N LEU A 673 -37.49 -17.16 6.90
CA LEU A 673 -36.81 -16.16 7.72
C LEU A 673 -35.47 -16.68 8.25
N CYS A 674 -35.43 -17.93 8.73
CA CYS A 674 -34.19 -18.59 9.16
C CYS A 674 -33.17 -18.72 8.02
N GLU A 675 -33.61 -19.04 6.79
CA GLU A 675 -32.74 -19.11 5.61
C GLU A 675 -32.12 -17.74 5.27
N LYS A 676 -32.90 -16.65 5.39
CA LYS A 676 -32.40 -15.28 5.20
C LYS A 676 -31.41 -14.87 6.28
N TRP A 677 -31.69 -15.22 7.53
CA TRP A 677 -30.78 -14.96 8.66
C TRP A 677 -29.46 -15.73 8.51
N LEU A 678 -29.50 -17.00 8.11
CA LEU A 678 -28.29 -17.79 7.85
C LEU A 678 -27.47 -17.19 6.71
N LYS A 679 -28.09 -16.85 5.56
CA LYS A 679 -27.38 -16.19 4.46
C LYS A 679 -26.77 -14.83 4.86
N GLN A 680 -27.41 -14.11 5.77
CA GLN A 680 -26.86 -12.88 6.33
C GLN A 680 -25.65 -13.17 7.24
N ILE A 681 -25.74 -14.19 8.10
CA ILE A 681 -24.63 -14.62 8.98
C ILE A 681 -23.44 -15.10 8.14
N GLU A 682 -23.65 -16.01 7.19
CA GLU A 682 -22.64 -16.49 6.23
C GLU A 682 -21.98 -15.32 5.46
N GLY A 683 -22.78 -14.33 5.02
CA GLY A 683 -22.28 -13.12 4.39
C GLY A 683 -21.40 -12.27 5.32
N THR A 684 -21.77 -12.14 6.59
CA THR A 684 -20.93 -11.43 7.59
C THR A 684 -19.68 -12.22 7.97
N GLU A 685 -19.75 -13.55 8.05
CA GLU A 685 -18.60 -14.43 8.32
C GLU A 685 -17.58 -14.37 7.17
N ALA A 686 -18.05 -14.41 5.92
CA ALA A 686 -17.20 -14.22 4.74
C ALA A 686 -16.53 -12.84 4.72
N ALA A 687 -17.27 -11.77 5.07
CA ALA A 687 -16.73 -10.41 5.14
C ALA A 687 -15.69 -10.25 6.28
N LEU A 688 -15.93 -10.86 7.44
CA LEU A 688 -14.97 -10.89 8.56
C LEU A 688 -13.72 -11.70 8.20
N THR A 689 -13.88 -12.86 7.57
CA THR A 689 -12.77 -13.72 7.11
C THR A 689 -11.90 -12.99 6.09
N GLN A 690 -12.52 -12.31 5.12
CA GLN A 690 -11.79 -11.46 4.17
C GLN A 690 -11.02 -10.35 4.88
N LYS A 691 -11.65 -9.66 5.85
CA LYS A 691 -10.99 -8.61 6.63
C LYS A 691 -9.83 -9.12 7.50
N MET A 692 -9.93 -10.33 8.05
CA MET A 692 -8.81 -10.99 8.73
C MET A 692 -7.64 -11.24 7.77
N MET A 693 -7.89 -11.81 6.58
CA MET A 693 -6.85 -12.04 5.58
C MET A 693 -6.17 -10.75 5.10
N ASP A 694 -6.92 -9.64 5.02
CA ASP A 694 -6.35 -8.35 4.62
C ASP A 694 -5.50 -7.73 5.75
N LEU A 695 -5.93 -7.83 7.01
CA LEU A 695 -5.10 -7.46 8.18
C LEU A 695 -3.82 -8.30 8.29
N GLU A 696 -3.86 -9.59 7.95
CA GLU A 696 -2.67 -10.43 7.88
C GLU A 696 -1.67 -9.95 6.82
N LYS A 697 -2.15 -9.56 5.62
CA LYS A 697 -1.30 -8.98 4.56
C LYS A 697 -0.70 -7.64 4.97
N GLU A 698 -1.48 -6.78 5.64
CA GLU A 698 -0.99 -5.50 6.16
C GLU A 698 0.08 -5.72 7.24
N LYS A 699 -0.15 -6.65 8.18
CA LYS A 699 0.84 -7.07 9.20
C LYS A 699 2.13 -7.57 8.55
N ASP A 700 2.06 -8.39 7.51
CA ASP A 700 3.23 -8.86 6.76
C ASP A 700 3.98 -7.71 6.08
N LEU A 701 3.27 -6.73 5.52
CA LEU A 701 3.87 -5.55 4.92
C LEU A 701 4.57 -4.68 5.97
N PHE A 702 3.92 -4.40 7.10
CA PHE A 702 4.53 -3.67 8.22
C PHE A 702 5.74 -4.40 8.79
N SER A 703 5.71 -5.73 8.87
CA SER A 703 6.84 -6.55 9.33
C SER A 703 8.05 -6.44 8.38
N ARG A 704 7.82 -6.37 7.06
CA ARG A 704 8.89 -6.11 6.08
C ARG A 704 9.43 -4.69 6.17
N GLN A 705 8.55 -3.69 6.29
CA GLN A 705 8.96 -2.29 6.48
C GLN A 705 9.80 -2.11 7.75
N LYS A 706 9.39 -2.73 8.85
CA LYS A 706 10.16 -2.80 10.10
C LYS A 706 11.56 -3.40 9.85
N GLY A 707 11.65 -4.55 9.18
CA GLY A 707 12.93 -5.19 8.87
C GLY A 707 13.87 -4.33 8.02
N TYR A 708 13.34 -3.54 7.07
CA TYR A 708 14.16 -2.56 6.32
C TYR A 708 14.65 -1.41 7.20
N LEU A 709 13.83 -0.92 8.12
CA LEU A 709 14.23 0.14 9.07
C LEU A 709 15.26 -0.36 10.09
N GLU A 710 15.17 -1.63 10.51
CA GLU A 710 16.18 -2.28 11.37
C GLU A 710 17.53 -2.40 10.64
N GLN A 711 17.54 -2.89 9.38
CA GLN A 711 18.76 -2.95 8.56
C GLN A 711 19.41 -1.58 8.33
N GLU A 712 18.60 -0.55 8.04
CA GLU A 712 19.04 0.82 7.85
C GLU A 712 19.57 1.45 9.16
N LEU A 713 19.02 1.06 10.32
CA LEU A 713 19.52 1.47 11.63
C LEU A 713 20.87 0.81 11.94
N ASP A 714 21.02 -0.48 11.67
CA ASP A 714 22.26 -1.21 11.92
C ASP A 714 23.39 -0.73 11.00
N TYR A 715 23.11 -0.44 9.72
CA TYR A 715 24.06 0.23 8.83
C TYR A 715 24.52 1.60 9.37
N ARG A 716 23.61 2.39 9.97
CA ARG A 716 23.98 3.65 10.63
C ARG A 716 24.85 3.46 11.87
N LYS A 717 24.64 2.39 12.65
CA LYS A 717 25.52 2.06 13.80
C LYS A 717 26.91 1.68 13.29
N GLU A 718 27.01 0.77 12.33
CA GLU A 718 28.30 0.35 11.75
C GLU A 718 29.09 1.54 11.19
N ALA A 719 28.42 2.47 10.49
CA ALA A 719 29.04 3.69 9.99
C ALA A 719 29.51 4.64 11.12
N LEU A 720 28.77 4.70 12.22
CA LEU A 720 29.13 5.48 13.41
C LEU A 720 30.33 4.86 14.14
N ASP A 721 30.34 3.54 14.31
CA ASP A 721 31.43 2.79 14.95
C ASP A 721 32.73 2.89 14.14
N GLN A 722 32.65 2.82 12.80
CA GLN A 722 33.77 3.08 11.90
C GLN A 722 34.29 4.52 12.03
N ALA A 723 33.41 5.51 12.22
CA ALA A 723 33.81 6.89 12.46
C ALA A 723 34.51 7.06 13.83
N TYR A 724 34.03 6.39 14.89
CA TYR A 724 34.69 6.40 16.20
C TYR A 724 36.08 5.74 16.16
N LEU A 725 36.21 4.58 15.50
CA LEU A 725 37.51 3.95 15.24
C LEU A 725 38.46 4.91 14.50
N LYS A 726 37.96 5.64 13.50
CA LYS A 726 38.77 6.62 12.77
C LYS A 726 39.21 7.80 13.62
N ILE A 727 38.37 8.23 14.56
CA ILE A 727 38.71 9.27 15.55
C ILE A 727 39.80 8.75 16.49
N GLN A 728 39.66 7.54 17.04
CA GLN A 728 40.68 6.93 17.92
C GLN A 728 42.02 6.74 17.21
N ASP A 729 42.05 6.27 15.96
CA ASP A 729 43.28 6.18 15.14
C ASP A 729 43.98 7.55 15.01
N LEU A 730 43.19 8.60 14.75
CA LEU A 730 43.71 9.97 14.61
C LEU A 730 44.20 10.52 15.95
N GLU A 731 43.47 10.28 17.04
CA GLU A 731 43.86 10.67 18.40
C GLU A 731 45.14 9.96 18.84
N ALA A 732 45.26 8.65 18.61
CA ALA A 732 46.48 7.88 18.88
C ALA A 732 47.66 8.37 18.03
N THR A 733 47.43 8.72 16.76
CA THR A 733 48.46 9.34 15.90
C THR A 733 48.90 10.70 16.45
N LEU A 734 47.96 11.51 16.95
CA LEU A 734 48.23 12.80 17.60
C LEU A 734 49.02 12.62 18.90
N TYR A 735 48.65 11.64 19.73
CA TYR A 735 49.33 11.33 20.99
C TYR A 735 50.77 10.85 20.77
N ASN A 736 50.99 9.99 19.76
CA ASN A 736 52.32 9.55 19.35
C ASN A 736 53.18 10.71 18.82
N ALA A 737 52.60 11.63 18.05
CA ALA A 737 53.30 12.82 17.59
C ALA A 737 53.66 13.76 18.76
N LEU A 738 52.79 13.89 19.76
CA LEU A 738 53.04 14.68 20.98
C LEU A 738 54.11 14.04 21.89
N GLN A 739 54.18 12.71 21.98
CA GLN A 739 55.20 12.01 22.76
C GLN A 739 56.62 12.15 22.18
N GLN A 740 56.78 12.44 20.88
CA GLN A 740 58.11 12.60 20.27
C GLN A 740 58.80 13.95 20.60
N GLU A 741 58.09 14.95 21.14
CA GLU A 741 58.69 16.17 21.70
C GLU A 741 58.34 16.40 23.19
N PRO A 742 58.90 15.60 24.12
CA PRO A 742 58.66 15.78 25.55
C PRO A 742 59.47 16.98 26.08
N GLY A 743 58.83 18.15 26.17
CA GLY A 743 59.37 19.30 26.91
C GLY A 743 59.12 20.68 26.29
N ARG A 744 58.66 20.77 25.04
CA ARG A 744 58.21 22.05 24.46
C ARG A 744 56.69 22.17 24.59
N ARG A 745 56.21 23.27 25.17
CA ARG A 745 54.80 23.68 25.01
C ARG A 745 54.54 23.83 23.51
N ALA A 746 53.65 23.03 22.92
CA ALA A 746 53.44 23.02 21.46
C ALA A 746 53.11 24.42 20.87
N SER A 747 52.49 25.29 21.67
CA SER A 747 52.19 26.70 21.33
C SER A 747 53.40 27.65 21.32
N GLU A 748 54.54 27.26 21.90
CA GLU A 748 55.78 28.04 21.97
C GLU A 748 56.92 27.37 21.16
N ALA A 749 56.75 26.10 20.77
CA ALA A 749 57.75 25.24 20.13
C ALA A 749 58.05 25.59 18.67
N LEU A 750 56.99 25.83 17.90
CA LEU A 750 57.01 25.91 16.44
C LEU A 750 57.36 27.32 16.00
N SER A 751 58.30 27.46 15.07
CA SER A 751 58.54 28.73 14.36
C SER A 751 57.26 29.17 13.63
N ALA A 752 57.17 30.45 13.25
CA ALA A 752 56.01 30.94 12.49
C ALA A 752 55.77 30.12 11.21
N SER A 753 56.84 29.76 10.47
CA SER A 753 56.70 28.92 9.27
C SER A 753 56.23 27.51 9.61
N GLN A 754 56.74 26.88 10.68
CA GLN A 754 56.30 25.54 11.07
C GLN A 754 54.83 25.51 11.50
N ARG A 755 54.30 26.61 12.03
CA ARG A 755 52.85 26.76 12.29
C ARG A 755 52.07 26.92 11.00
N GLU A 756 52.53 27.74 10.06
CA GLU A 756 51.91 27.88 8.74
C GLU A 756 51.93 26.55 7.96
N ASP A 757 53.04 25.80 7.99
CA ASP A 757 53.19 24.49 7.36
C ASP A 757 52.23 23.46 7.97
N LEU A 758 52.13 23.40 9.30
CA LEU A 758 51.20 22.52 10.01
C LEU A 758 49.75 22.92 9.73
N GLN A 759 49.44 24.22 9.75
CA GLN A 759 48.11 24.76 9.48
C GLN A 759 47.70 24.52 8.03
N ALA A 760 48.63 24.61 7.07
CA ALA A 760 48.44 24.25 5.67
C ALA A 760 48.26 22.75 5.47
N ALA A 761 48.98 21.90 6.22
CA ALA A 761 48.79 20.45 6.21
C ALA A 761 47.42 20.05 6.75
N VAL A 762 46.98 20.64 7.87
CA VAL A 762 45.63 20.45 8.44
C VAL A 762 44.56 20.95 7.49
N GLU A 763 44.73 22.12 6.88
CA GLU A 763 43.86 22.63 5.79
C GLU A 763 43.78 21.64 4.63
N LYS A 764 44.90 21.06 4.19
CA LYS A 764 44.98 20.09 3.10
C LYS A 764 44.22 18.80 3.43
N VAL A 765 44.39 18.25 4.63
CA VAL A 765 43.64 17.09 5.13
C VAL A 765 42.14 17.43 5.23
N ARG A 766 41.78 18.59 5.78
CA ARG A 766 40.39 19.04 5.92
C ARG A 766 39.71 19.20 4.56
N ARG A 767 40.39 19.78 3.56
CA ARG A 767 39.93 19.87 2.16
C ARG A 767 39.80 18.50 1.50
N GLN A 768 40.66 17.53 1.83
CA GLN A 768 40.59 16.17 1.31
C GLN A 768 39.41 15.40 1.90
N LEU A 769 39.19 15.51 3.21
CA LEU A 769 38.08 14.88 3.92
C LEU A 769 36.72 15.46 3.48
N LEU A 770 36.64 16.78 3.27
CA LEU A 770 35.48 17.45 2.66
C LEU A 770 35.25 17.04 1.19
N ARG A 771 36.30 16.75 0.41
CA ARG A 771 36.13 16.18 -0.94
C ARG A 771 35.58 14.76 -0.86
N GLN A 772 36.18 13.89 -0.05
CA GLN A 772 35.74 12.51 0.10
C GLN A 772 34.30 12.42 0.60
N SER A 773 33.89 13.23 1.59
CA SER A 773 32.49 13.32 2.03
C SER A 773 31.56 13.67 0.86
N ARG A 774 31.89 14.71 0.08
CA ARG A 774 31.09 15.14 -1.08
C ARG A 774 31.08 14.08 -2.19
N GLU A 775 32.16 13.32 -2.37
CA GLU A 775 32.24 12.21 -3.33
C GLU A 775 31.32 11.06 -2.90
N PHE A 776 31.30 10.70 -1.60
CA PHE A 776 30.35 9.74 -1.03
C PHE A 776 28.90 10.23 -1.14
N ASP A 777 28.60 11.47 -0.76
CA ASP A 777 27.26 12.05 -0.90
C ASP A 777 26.79 12.04 -2.36
N SER A 778 27.68 12.37 -3.29
CA SER A 778 27.43 12.32 -4.74
C SER A 778 27.30 10.89 -5.27
N GLN A 779 27.83 9.89 -4.57
CA GLN A 779 27.68 8.48 -4.92
C GLN A 779 26.33 7.94 -4.47
N ILE A 780 25.95 8.19 -3.21
CA ILE A 780 24.62 7.89 -2.68
C ILE A 780 23.53 8.60 -3.50
N LEU A 781 23.76 9.85 -3.92
CA LEU A 781 22.82 10.58 -4.77
C LEU A 781 22.69 9.95 -6.17
N ARG A 782 23.78 9.47 -6.78
CA ARG A 782 23.75 8.74 -8.05
C ARG A 782 22.98 7.43 -7.93
N GLU A 783 23.27 6.61 -6.93
CA GLU A 783 22.59 5.34 -6.67
C GLU A 783 21.08 5.55 -6.44
N ARG A 784 20.71 6.57 -5.66
CA ARG A 784 19.29 6.96 -5.47
C ARG A 784 18.64 7.49 -6.75
N MET A 785 19.35 8.24 -7.59
CA MET A 785 18.84 8.66 -8.90
C MET A 785 18.67 7.48 -9.87
N GLU A 786 19.57 6.50 -9.87
CA GLU A 786 19.43 5.29 -10.70
C GLU A 786 18.22 4.47 -10.27
N LEU A 787 18.01 4.26 -8.97
CA LEU A 787 16.80 3.60 -8.44
C LEU A 787 15.53 4.39 -8.81
N LEU A 788 15.56 5.72 -8.72
CA LEU A 788 14.45 6.58 -9.13
C LEU A 788 14.17 6.49 -10.64
N GLN A 789 15.21 6.50 -11.48
CA GLN A 789 15.09 6.33 -12.93
C GLN A 789 14.54 4.95 -13.30
N GLN A 790 14.98 3.88 -12.63
CA GLN A 790 14.43 2.54 -12.81
C GLN A 790 12.95 2.48 -12.44
N ALA A 791 12.55 3.13 -11.33
CA ALA A 791 11.14 3.24 -10.93
C ALA A 791 10.32 4.05 -11.95
N GLN A 792 10.82 5.20 -12.41
CA GLN A 792 10.17 6.04 -13.42
C GLN A 792 10.08 5.37 -14.81
N GLN A 793 11.07 4.55 -15.18
CA GLN A 793 11.03 3.73 -16.39
C GLN A 793 9.92 2.68 -16.28
N LYS A 794 9.82 2.01 -15.12
CA LYS A 794 8.78 1.01 -14.83
C LYS A 794 7.38 1.63 -14.80
N ILE A 795 7.23 2.86 -14.29
CA ILE A 795 5.98 3.64 -14.36
C ILE A 795 5.64 3.93 -15.83
N ARG A 796 6.55 4.50 -16.62
CA ARG A 796 6.31 4.78 -18.05
C ARG A 796 5.96 3.54 -18.87
N GLU A 797 6.56 2.39 -18.57
CA GLU A 797 6.15 1.12 -19.17
C GLU A 797 4.72 0.71 -18.80
N MET A 798 4.31 0.92 -17.54
CA MET A 798 2.95 0.61 -17.07
C MET A 798 1.92 1.59 -17.63
N GLU A 799 2.27 2.88 -17.76
CA GLU A 799 1.48 3.90 -18.45
C GLU A 799 1.33 3.57 -19.94
N GLY A 800 2.41 3.17 -20.63
CA GLY A 800 2.35 2.71 -22.01
C GLY A 800 1.48 1.46 -22.20
N LYS A 801 1.53 0.51 -21.26
CA LYS A 801 0.63 -0.66 -21.22
C LYS A 801 -0.84 -0.23 -21.01
N LEU A 802 -1.10 0.75 -20.14
CA LEU A 802 -2.43 1.33 -19.93
C LEU A 802 -2.95 2.12 -21.15
N GLU A 803 -2.09 2.89 -21.83
CA GLU A 803 -2.46 3.56 -23.08
C GLU A 803 -2.76 2.58 -24.20
N LEU A 804 -1.98 1.50 -24.32
CA LEU A 804 -2.24 0.44 -25.30
C LEU A 804 -3.58 -0.24 -25.01
N GLN A 805 -3.88 -0.55 -23.74
CA GLN A 805 -5.18 -1.05 -23.33
C GLN A 805 -6.33 -0.07 -23.61
N ARG A 806 -6.12 1.25 -23.39
CA ARG A 806 -7.11 2.29 -23.73
C ARG A 806 -7.34 2.40 -25.24
N ARG A 807 -6.29 2.34 -26.07
CA ARG A 807 -6.41 2.32 -27.53
C ARG A 807 -7.09 1.05 -28.03
N GLN A 808 -6.78 -0.12 -27.45
CA GLN A 808 -7.46 -1.38 -27.77
C GLN A 808 -8.95 -1.34 -27.37
N LEU A 809 -9.30 -0.78 -26.20
CA LEU A 809 -10.69 -0.56 -25.82
C LEU A 809 -11.40 0.35 -26.82
N LYS A 810 -10.77 1.46 -27.22
CA LYS A 810 -11.35 2.43 -28.15
C LYS A 810 -11.51 1.86 -29.56
N GLU A 811 -10.52 1.12 -30.07
CA GLU A 811 -10.64 0.38 -31.34
C GLU A 811 -11.74 -0.68 -31.28
N LEU A 812 -11.94 -1.35 -30.15
CA LEU A 812 -13.03 -2.31 -29.98
C LEU A 812 -14.39 -1.60 -29.98
N GLU A 813 -14.51 -0.43 -29.35
CA GLU A 813 -15.72 0.42 -29.39
C GLU A 813 -16.01 0.93 -30.81
N GLU A 814 -14.99 1.39 -31.55
CA GLU A 814 -15.10 1.85 -32.93
C GLU A 814 -15.43 0.69 -33.90
N LYS A 815 -14.82 -0.49 -33.73
CA LYS A 815 -15.14 -1.71 -34.52
C LYS A 815 -16.56 -2.20 -34.27
N HIS A 816 -17.07 -2.14 -33.03
CA HIS A 816 -18.48 -2.42 -32.75
C HIS A 816 -19.43 -1.37 -33.36
N SER A 817 -18.96 -0.14 -33.59
CA SER A 817 -19.73 0.92 -34.24
C SER A 817 -19.76 0.74 -35.77
N PHE A 818 -18.69 0.22 -36.37
CA PHE A 818 -18.59 0.01 -37.83
C PHE A 818 -19.29 -1.28 -38.30
N CYS A 819 -19.31 -2.35 -37.50
CA CYS A 819 -20.02 -3.60 -37.80
C CYS A 819 -21.56 -3.51 -37.65
N GLY A 820 -22.13 -2.31 -37.46
CA GLY A 820 -23.56 -2.10 -37.23
C GLY A 820 -24.41 -1.76 -38.46
N LEU A 821 -23.84 -1.70 -39.67
CA LEU A 821 -24.54 -1.20 -40.87
C LEU A 821 -24.75 -2.20 -42.02
N ASP A 822 -24.08 -3.37 -42.02
CA ASP A 822 -24.27 -4.41 -43.04
C ASP A 822 -24.80 -5.71 -42.40
N ASP A 823 -26.12 -5.78 -42.19
CA ASP A 823 -26.94 -6.97 -42.50
C ASP A 823 -28.42 -6.70 -42.20
N SER A 824 -29.22 -6.39 -43.23
CA SER A 824 -30.67 -6.15 -43.09
C SER A 824 -31.48 -6.44 -44.36
N HIS A 825 -31.25 -7.61 -45.00
CA HIS A 825 -32.14 -8.09 -46.06
C HIS A 825 -32.29 -9.63 -46.10
N ALA A 826 -33.34 -10.17 -45.46
CA ALA A 826 -34.16 -11.28 -45.97
C ALA A 826 -35.42 -11.51 -45.10
N PRO A 827 -36.58 -11.95 -45.64
CA PRO A 827 -37.87 -11.77 -44.97
C PRO A 827 -38.49 -13.03 -44.35
N ARG A 828 -39.34 -12.85 -43.32
CA ARG A 828 -40.27 -13.89 -42.84
C ARG A 828 -41.55 -13.90 -43.67
N THR A 829 -41.73 -14.93 -44.50
CA THR A 829 -42.98 -15.24 -45.19
C THR A 829 -44.05 -15.75 -44.21
N ARG A 830 -45.23 -15.12 -44.24
CA ARG A 830 -46.47 -15.70 -43.68
C ARG A 830 -47.00 -16.75 -44.66
N VAL A 831 -47.44 -17.91 -44.16
CA VAL A 831 -48.32 -18.81 -44.93
C VAL A 831 -49.59 -19.08 -44.13
N ARG A 832 -50.73 -18.87 -44.80
CA ARG A 832 -52.07 -19.15 -44.28
C ARG A 832 -52.34 -20.66 -44.30
N GLN A 833 -53.09 -21.16 -43.32
CA GLN A 833 -54.03 -22.25 -43.58
C GLN A 833 -55.45 -21.68 -43.68
N ARG A 834 -56.09 -21.95 -44.82
CA ARG A 834 -57.55 -21.98 -44.98
C ARG A 834 -57.86 -23.37 -45.55
N ALA A 835 -58.78 -24.09 -44.92
CA ALA A 835 -59.51 -25.16 -45.57
C ALA A 835 -60.88 -25.33 -44.89
N PHE A 836 -61.90 -24.77 -45.52
CA PHE A 836 -63.28 -25.25 -45.43
C PHE A 836 -63.80 -25.25 -46.87
N GLY A 837 -64.36 -26.37 -47.32
CA GLY A 837 -65.00 -26.49 -48.63
C GLY A 837 -64.67 -27.78 -49.37
N ILE A 838 -65.54 -28.79 -49.18
CA ILE A 838 -66.12 -29.70 -50.20
C ILE A 838 -65.10 -30.32 -51.18
N THR A 839 -64.85 -31.64 -51.22
CA THR A 839 -65.68 -32.83 -50.94
C THR A 839 -65.01 -33.84 -50.04
#